data_AF-A0AAJ8JW16-F1
#
_entry.id   AF-A0AAJ8JW16-F1
#
_cell.length_a   1.000
_cell.length_b   1.000
_cell.length_c   1.000
_cell.angle_alpha   90.00
_cell.angle_beta   90.00
_cell.angle_gamma   90.00
#
_symmetry.space_group_name_H-M   'P 1'
#
loop_
_entity.id
_entity.type
_entity.pdbx_description
1 polymer ?
#
loop_
_entity_poly.entity_id
_entity_poly.type
_entity_poly.pdbx_seq_one_letter_code
_entity_poly.pdbx_strand_id
1 'polypeptide(L)'
;MPLLKRKPVPLVPLPSLSTVLQPVPAIHTDALVPQQQLNAHIPEDAADDGEQMHKLLTVFSGELLSGKMVVAGKKKVPLGAKYRSMEQAVAPLPQEQPPLLEEPPIAWKIHDRDTFYIPETGEIFTDYESFSLRKAFYDQQTFQCEVTGKQSLPYLTALNNERKETATLHAKFPRGLKRAVLGAVQFRKLETLADKIYERFQHRFFPDERVFVELQDEKYLATIAHITLSPSAPDPFSFKPEPTYHTLASDLHIPIEEVNAVDDPMSYKYGLKLVRNEDVGGEGIEVEVAAEKISRDRLSFSRSLLKRFIRDSVDRDPAVYSPWVVKSLFSRFYAIPTEMTPAQRAYIAEYREKQMGKRKREREERLGLNKAEDEDGIGIEEEEVTDRPRTKREKKEDEKRAKEDKAKRKDEDRRIKDDDDERKKRKSIKFPNEDLLVEEEKDESKIKTRPAFNRNLPFGDQFEKFLMCWSFLNVFGTPLELSPFAIDDFEQSLYHSSAPTPPLLAEIHASLLNALVSNHLANYPLPKPLSSIGRTADDDREYWEGANGATTEMLNPICEPLAEEWKQSEITTRDGRRGWENALVGCLWERATLEALPDYLDNILHLTFEPKPAPTRPTWSTGPSSSSSTNVIASKPSSRYSTLHHTHKLNIIAWLIELVGQTERVRVFLDESVSQLTEVRKEQVDVKREFKKIVAERGALDPKEKPADMSTEGDSEVKAEGEVEEDIAVNGHSNGYTNGDTREEDDELEDDMAPFPDVDMDEDIDMPENNTSHISNEDEEPDEISAHSTPPLDHAMTTASRRRAMVEKARSRAAEEAFLKEKAAKERKEAQQKKAEGKFVAAEKKRLDEEVTILRSKLRQLDYNFRAHIFTLRPKPLGVDRFGNRIWWFDAQGSAPMLSSDGKISYGTGRLYIQAPDENEEMYYLQAANGVFESLGLNDEIKKEDLDCRRDREEGPGQVLGPGEWGYLDEVDHIQLFMDWLNPKGLREKDLLKSLTFWRSELEGGIQKRRLVMGLDATIDNEESITTRRIRPTRRAAGDEETAGYMAWRNKRTSTRE
;
A
#
# COMPACT_ATOMS: atom_id res chain seq x y z
N MET A 1 3.86 -5.42 -30.35
CA MET A 1 2.60 -5.35 -29.58
C MET A 1 2.05 -3.92 -29.67
N PRO A 2 0.76 -3.64 -29.41
CA PRO A 2 0.32 -2.27 -29.13
C PRO A 2 0.96 -1.77 -27.83
N LEU A 3 1.43 -0.52 -27.82
CA LEU A 3 2.25 0.04 -26.74
C LEU A 3 1.38 0.73 -25.68
N LEU A 4 1.13 0.05 -24.55
CA LEU A 4 0.51 0.64 -23.36
C LEU A 4 1.41 1.72 -22.76
N LYS A 5 0.86 2.89 -22.42
CA LYS A 5 1.63 4.03 -21.88
C LYS A 5 1.61 4.11 -20.35
N ARG A 6 2.42 3.29 -19.66
CA ARG A 6 2.95 3.57 -18.28
C ARG A 6 3.98 2.52 -17.86
N LYS A 7 5.14 2.98 -17.38
CA LYS A 7 6.41 2.26 -17.06
C LYS A 7 6.83 1.24 -18.15
N PRO A 8 8.08 1.25 -18.65
CA PRO A 8 8.53 0.17 -19.51
C PRO A 8 8.42 -1.13 -18.73
N VAL A 9 7.55 -2.04 -19.18
CA VAL A 9 7.59 -3.42 -18.71
C VAL A 9 8.95 -3.95 -19.15
N PRO A 10 9.86 -4.32 -18.23
CA PRO A 10 11.08 -4.97 -18.64
C PRO A 10 10.66 -6.27 -19.31
N LEU A 11 10.95 -6.38 -20.61
CA LEU A 11 11.04 -7.68 -21.25
C LEU A 11 12.19 -8.38 -20.55
N VAL A 12 11.95 -9.60 -20.07
CA VAL A 12 13.05 -10.44 -19.56
C VAL A 12 14.03 -10.61 -20.72
N PRO A 13 15.33 -10.28 -20.55
CA PRO A 13 16.28 -10.36 -21.64
C PRO A 13 16.31 -11.78 -22.21
N LEU A 14 16.48 -11.88 -23.53
CA LEU A 14 16.58 -13.18 -24.19
C LEU A 14 17.72 -14.00 -23.55
N PRO A 15 17.54 -15.32 -23.35
CA PRO A 15 18.49 -16.13 -22.60
C PRO A 15 19.89 -16.03 -23.19
N SER A 16 20.90 -15.98 -22.31
CA SER A 16 22.29 -15.93 -22.74
C SER A 16 22.68 -17.19 -23.50
N LEU A 17 23.60 -17.07 -24.44
CA LEU A 17 24.19 -18.21 -25.14
C LEU A 17 24.87 -19.17 -24.15
N SER A 18 25.42 -18.65 -23.04
CA SER A 18 25.97 -19.42 -21.93
C SER A 18 24.94 -20.24 -21.13
N THR A 19 23.65 -19.92 -21.24
CA THR A 19 22.55 -20.73 -20.64
C THR A 19 22.13 -21.89 -21.56
N VAL A 20 22.45 -21.82 -22.85
CA VAL A 20 21.98 -22.76 -23.89
C VAL A 20 23.11 -23.68 -24.42
N LEU A 21 24.32 -23.16 -24.55
CA LEU A 21 25.50 -23.85 -25.07
C LEU A 21 26.43 -24.31 -23.95
N GLN A 22 26.74 -25.60 -23.92
CA GLN A 22 27.84 -26.14 -23.10
C GLN A 22 29.01 -26.59 -24.00
N PRO A 23 30.23 -26.02 -23.81
CA PRO A 23 31.43 -26.50 -24.49
C PRO A 23 31.89 -27.85 -23.91
N VAL A 24 32.29 -28.77 -24.78
CA VAL A 24 32.76 -30.13 -24.45
C VAL A 24 34.07 -30.41 -25.19
N PRO A 25 35.11 -30.97 -24.54
CA PRO A 25 36.33 -31.41 -25.23
C PRO A 25 36.00 -32.48 -26.30
N ALA A 26 36.48 -32.28 -27.54
CA ALA A 26 36.14 -33.19 -28.64
C ALA A 26 36.84 -34.56 -28.62
N ILE A 27 37.76 -34.79 -27.66
CA ILE A 27 38.53 -36.03 -27.51
C ILE A 27 38.64 -36.39 -26.02
N HIS A 28 38.38 -37.66 -25.68
CA HIS A 28 38.62 -38.19 -24.34
C HIS A 28 40.11 -38.16 -24.00
N THR A 29 40.49 -37.33 -23.03
CA THR A 29 41.80 -37.35 -22.36
C THR A 29 41.57 -37.15 -20.87
N ASP A 30 42.27 -37.90 -20.01
CA ASP A 30 42.04 -37.91 -18.55
C ASP A 30 42.60 -36.66 -17.81
N ALA A 31 42.70 -35.53 -18.51
CA ALA A 31 43.09 -34.24 -17.96
C ALA A 31 41.84 -33.41 -17.64
N LEU A 32 41.59 -33.17 -16.34
CA LEU A 32 40.53 -32.28 -15.87
C LEU A 32 40.86 -30.82 -16.21
N VAL A 33 40.47 -30.38 -17.42
CA VAL A 33 40.49 -28.96 -17.81
C VAL A 33 39.43 -28.20 -16.97
N PRO A 34 39.81 -27.14 -16.23
CA PRO A 34 38.85 -26.35 -15.45
C PRO A 34 37.75 -25.74 -16.33
N GLN A 35 36.49 -25.86 -15.90
CA GLN A 35 35.34 -25.33 -16.67
C GLN A 35 35.45 -23.84 -16.98
N GLN A 36 36.12 -23.05 -16.14
CA GLN A 36 36.38 -21.62 -16.38
C GLN A 36 37.18 -21.37 -17.67
N GLN A 37 38.08 -22.28 -18.08
CA GLN A 37 38.84 -22.15 -19.33
C GLN A 37 38.00 -22.53 -20.55
N LEU A 38 37.12 -23.54 -20.43
CA LEU A 38 36.21 -23.94 -21.51
C LEU A 38 35.09 -22.91 -21.74
N ASN A 39 34.56 -22.32 -20.67
CA ASN A 39 33.50 -21.30 -20.75
C ASN A 39 33.99 -20.00 -21.43
N ALA A 40 35.29 -19.73 -21.44
CA ALA A 40 35.90 -18.59 -22.13
C ALA A 40 35.85 -18.69 -23.68
N HIS A 41 35.30 -19.78 -24.23
CA HIS A 41 35.09 -19.96 -25.67
C HIS A 41 33.61 -19.83 -26.10
N ILE A 42 32.69 -19.60 -25.16
CA ILE A 42 31.28 -19.31 -25.48
C ILE A 42 31.19 -17.92 -26.14
N PRO A 43 30.53 -17.76 -27.30
CA PRO A 43 30.39 -16.45 -27.94
C PRO A 43 29.63 -15.46 -27.05
N GLU A 44 30.09 -14.21 -27.00
CA GLU A 44 29.40 -13.12 -26.30
C GLU A 44 27.98 -12.91 -26.85
N ASP A 45 27.04 -12.58 -25.96
CA ASP A 45 25.66 -12.21 -26.30
C ASP A 45 25.61 -10.92 -27.14
N ALA A 46 24.52 -10.69 -27.88
CA ALA A 46 24.36 -9.45 -28.65
C ALA A 46 23.84 -8.30 -27.78
N ALA A 47 24.24 -7.07 -28.12
CA ALA A 47 23.76 -5.86 -27.45
C ALA A 47 22.38 -5.38 -27.97
N ASP A 48 21.75 -6.14 -28.88
CA ASP A 48 20.42 -5.90 -29.44
C ASP A 48 19.62 -7.21 -29.45
N ASP A 49 18.36 -7.16 -28.99
CA ASP A 49 17.49 -8.34 -28.86
C ASP A 49 17.23 -9.03 -30.20
N GLY A 50 17.19 -8.29 -31.32
CA GLY A 50 17.01 -8.85 -32.65
C GLY A 50 18.22 -9.65 -33.11
N GLU A 51 19.44 -9.16 -32.83
CA GLU A 51 20.67 -9.91 -33.07
C GLU A 51 20.81 -11.10 -32.11
N GLN A 52 20.43 -10.98 -30.83
CA GLN A 52 20.48 -12.08 -29.86
C GLN A 52 19.50 -13.19 -30.23
N MET A 53 18.27 -12.84 -30.63
CA MET A 53 17.30 -13.80 -31.16
C MET A 53 17.84 -14.53 -32.39
N HIS A 54 18.54 -13.83 -33.30
CA HIS A 54 19.17 -14.50 -34.45
C HIS A 54 20.32 -15.43 -34.03
N LYS A 55 21.18 -15.04 -33.08
CA LYS A 55 22.24 -15.92 -32.55
C LYS A 55 21.64 -17.20 -31.95
N LEU A 56 20.59 -17.08 -31.13
CA LEU A 56 19.87 -18.22 -30.54
C LEU A 56 19.22 -19.10 -31.61
N LEU A 57 18.56 -18.53 -32.61
CA LEU A 57 17.96 -19.30 -33.71
C LEU A 57 19.02 -20.05 -34.55
N THR A 58 20.21 -19.49 -34.75
CA THR A 58 21.35 -20.16 -35.42
C THR A 58 21.97 -21.28 -34.56
N VAL A 59 21.84 -21.22 -33.22
CA VAL A 59 22.19 -22.34 -32.34
C VAL A 59 21.16 -23.46 -32.48
N PHE A 60 19.86 -23.16 -32.32
CA PHE A 60 18.80 -24.17 -32.38
C PHE A 60 18.55 -24.75 -33.77
N SER A 61 18.97 -24.08 -34.85
CA SER A 61 18.96 -24.65 -36.21
C SER A 61 20.06 -25.69 -36.46
N GLY A 62 21.01 -25.86 -35.52
CA GLY A 62 22.08 -26.86 -35.59
C GLY A 62 23.27 -26.49 -36.49
N GLU A 63 23.27 -25.30 -37.12
CA GLU A 63 24.34 -24.88 -38.04
C GLU A 63 25.73 -24.88 -37.38
N LEU A 64 25.78 -24.58 -36.07
CA LEU A 64 27.00 -24.55 -35.25
C LEU A 64 27.77 -25.89 -35.22
N LEU A 65 27.08 -27.03 -35.37
CA LEU A 65 27.67 -28.37 -35.32
C LEU A 65 28.44 -28.75 -36.61
N SER A 66 28.36 -27.93 -37.67
CA SER A 66 28.96 -28.23 -38.98
C SER A 66 30.34 -27.61 -39.22
N GLY A 67 30.85 -26.79 -38.29
CA GLY A 67 32.20 -26.23 -38.33
C GLY A 67 32.46 -25.17 -39.42
N LYS A 68 31.42 -24.51 -39.98
CA LYS A 68 31.58 -23.49 -41.02
C LYS A 68 30.67 -22.26 -40.86
N MET A 69 31.15 -21.25 -40.11
CA MET A 69 30.64 -19.89 -40.26
C MET A 69 31.19 -19.24 -41.54
N VAL A 70 30.40 -19.20 -42.61
CA VAL A 70 30.70 -18.38 -43.79
C VAL A 70 30.05 -17.01 -43.63
N VAL A 71 30.82 -16.02 -43.18
CA VAL A 71 30.34 -14.63 -43.06
C VAL A 71 30.10 -14.04 -44.46
N ALA A 72 28.84 -14.02 -44.89
CA ALA A 72 28.42 -13.71 -46.26
C ALA A 72 28.45 -12.21 -46.64
N GLY A 73 29.62 -11.58 -46.51
CA GLY A 73 30.11 -10.56 -47.44
C GLY A 73 29.45 -9.17 -47.47
N LYS A 74 30.10 -8.20 -46.80
CA LYS A 74 30.14 -6.81 -47.32
C LYS A 74 31.01 -6.81 -48.59
N LYS A 75 30.44 -6.46 -49.75
CA LYS A 75 31.15 -6.46 -51.06
C LYS A 75 32.18 -5.31 -51.17
N LYS A 76 33.34 -5.60 -51.78
CA LYS A 76 34.35 -4.63 -52.28
C LYS A 76 34.65 -4.88 -53.77
N VAL A 77 34.52 -3.88 -54.64
CA VAL A 77 34.96 -3.84 -56.07
C VAL A 77 35.02 -2.35 -56.49
N PRO A 78 35.91 -1.83 -57.39
CA PRO A 78 37.12 -2.38 -58.05
C PRO A 78 38.44 -1.56 -57.82
N LEU A 79 39.51 -1.91 -58.56
CA LEU A 79 40.86 -1.31 -58.60
C LEU A 79 41.07 -0.31 -59.76
N GLY A 80 42.20 0.42 -59.77
CA GLY A 80 42.79 1.06 -60.99
C GLY A 80 43.67 2.30 -60.73
N ALA A 81 44.90 2.23 -60.18
CA ALA A 81 46.16 1.68 -60.72
C ALA A 81 46.90 2.54 -61.78
N LYS A 82 48.16 2.93 -61.51
CA LYS A 82 49.20 3.38 -62.48
C LYS A 82 50.61 3.45 -61.84
N TYR A 83 51.55 2.64 -62.37
CA TYR A 83 52.98 2.91 -62.74
C TYR A 83 53.84 3.98 -62.00
N ARG A 84 55.17 3.85 -61.76
CA ARG A 84 56.23 2.87 -62.19
C ARG A 84 57.63 3.21 -61.61
N SER A 85 58.39 2.21 -61.08
CA SER A 85 59.89 2.16 -60.93
C SER A 85 60.59 3.31 -60.15
N MET A 86 61.84 3.25 -59.65
CA MET A 86 62.89 2.21 -59.55
C MET A 86 63.87 2.62 -58.42
N GLU A 87 64.42 1.70 -57.61
CA GLU A 87 65.82 1.66 -57.12
C GLU A 87 66.03 0.53 -56.07
N GLN A 88 67.29 0.22 -55.71
CA GLN A 88 67.69 -0.98 -54.96
C GLN A 88 68.56 -0.67 -53.74
N ALA A 89 68.34 -1.34 -52.60
CA ALA A 89 69.23 -1.31 -51.43
C ALA A 89 69.18 -2.61 -50.57
N VAL A 90 69.80 -3.66 -51.09
CA VAL A 90 70.47 -4.82 -50.44
C VAL A 90 70.27 -5.09 -48.92
N ALA A 91 69.53 -6.18 -48.60
CA ALA A 91 69.80 -7.28 -47.63
C ALA A 91 70.03 -7.00 -46.10
N PRO A 92 70.08 -8.02 -45.19
CA PRO A 92 69.85 -9.47 -45.34
C PRO A 92 68.84 -10.12 -44.35
N LEU A 93 68.66 -11.45 -44.48
CA LEU A 93 67.93 -12.42 -43.65
C LEU A 93 68.84 -13.03 -42.52
N PRO A 94 68.39 -13.99 -41.67
CA PRO A 94 67.12 -14.13 -40.93
C PRO A 94 67.34 -14.47 -39.42
N GLN A 95 66.25 -14.64 -38.67
CA GLN A 95 66.20 -15.59 -37.53
C GLN A 95 64.92 -16.42 -37.59
N GLU A 96 65.02 -17.70 -37.25
CA GLU A 96 63.91 -18.66 -37.30
C GLU A 96 63.05 -18.58 -36.02
N GLN A 97 61.73 -18.73 -36.16
CA GLN A 97 60.82 -18.97 -35.04
C GLN A 97 60.33 -20.43 -35.06
N PRO A 98 60.19 -21.09 -33.90
CA PRO A 98 59.61 -22.43 -33.83
C PRO A 98 58.11 -22.41 -34.19
N PRO A 99 57.53 -23.57 -34.58
CA PRO A 99 56.16 -23.62 -35.08
C PRO A 99 55.11 -23.32 -33.99
N LEU A 100 54.02 -22.68 -34.40
CA LEU A 100 52.80 -22.55 -33.60
C LEU A 100 52.16 -23.94 -33.42
N LEU A 101 51.66 -24.20 -32.22
CA LEU A 101 50.77 -25.33 -31.95
C LEU A 101 49.36 -24.98 -32.43
N GLU A 102 48.72 -25.88 -33.17
CA GLU A 102 47.31 -25.75 -33.52
C GLU A 102 46.44 -26.15 -32.30
N GLU A 103 45.44 -25.32 -31.97
CA GLU A 103 44.54 -25.57 -30.85
C GLU A 103 43.50 -26.66 -31.19
N PRO A 104 43.10 -27.51 -30.22
CA PRO A 104 42.19 -28.62 -30.47
C PRO A 104 40.75 -28.15 -30.72
N PRO A 105 39.96 -28.86 -31.55
CA PRO A 105 38.57 -28.50 -31.81
C PRO A 105 37.68 -28.70 -30.58
N ILE A 106 36.69 -27.82 -30.42
CA ILE A 106 35.70 -27.82 -29.34
C ILE A 106 34.37 -28.34 -29.91
N ALA A 107 33.69 -29.22 -29.15
CA ALA A 107 32.35 -29.68 -29.48
C ALA A 107 31.30 -28.96 -28.62
N TRP A 108 30.08 -28.83 -29.14
CA TRP A 108 28.98 -28.13 -28.46
C TRP A 108 27.85 -29.10 -28.11
N LYS A 109 27.38 -29.04 -26.87
CA LYS A 109 26.12 -29.69 -26.46
C LYS A 109 25.06 -28.62 -26.25
N ILE A 110 23.96 -28.75 -26.99
CA ILE A 110 22.71 -28.01 -26.79
C ILE A 110 21.87 -28.84 -25.80
N HIS A 111 21.21 -28.18 -24.85
CA HIS A 111 20.25 -28.83 -23.94
C HIS A 111 18.84 -28.44 -24.33
N ASP A 112 18.01 -29.43 -24.70
CA ASP A 112 16.56 -29.26 -24.71
C ASP A 112 16.11 -29.06 -23.25
N ARG A 113 15.60 -27.87 -22.95
CA ARG A 113 14.98 -27.54 -21.65
C ARG A 113 13.50 -27.28 -21.85
N ASP A 114 12.68 -27.87 -20.97
CA ASP A 114 11.29 -27.48 -20.85
C ASP A 114 11.18 -25.99 -20.48
N THR A 115 10.21 -25.30 -21.10
CA THR A 115 10.01 -23.86 -20.91
C THR A 115 8.53 -23.54 -20.75
N PHE A 116 8.23 -22.54 -19.93
CA PHE A 116 6.88 -22.11 -19.61
C PHE A 116 6.53 -20.86 -20.44
N TYR A 117 5.50 -20.97 -21.28
CA TYR A 117 5.11 -19.94 -22.23
C TYR A 117 3.79 -19.27 -21.80
N ILE A 118 3.70 -17.94 -21.94
CA ILE A 118 2.46 -17.17 -21.79
C ILE A 118 1.96 -16.77 -23.19
N PRO A 119 0.97 -17.46 -23.77
CA PRO A 119 0.51 -17.23 -25.16
C PRO A 119 -0.02 -15.83 -25.43
N GLU A 120 -0.53 -15.14 -24.41
CA GLU A 120 -1.22 -13.85 -24.53
C GLU A 120 -0.25 -12.66 -24.60
N THR A 121 0.95 -12.80 -24.03
CA THR A 121 2.03 -11.80 -24.05
C THR A 121 3.19 -12.20 -24.95
N GLY A 122 3.37 -13.50 -25.20
CA GLY A 122 4.49 -14.04 -25.97
C GLY A 122 5.76 -14.26 -25.15
N GLU A 123 5.67 -14.17 -23.82
CA GLU A 123 6.81 -14.32 -22.91
C GLU A 123 7.13 -15.81 -22.67
N ILE A 124 8.42 -16.15 -22.65
CA ILE A 124 8.95 -17.50 -22.43
C ILE A 124 9.84 -17.47 -21.19
N PHE A 125 9.63 -18.41 -20.28
CA PHE A 125 10.37 -18.55 -19.03
C PHE A 125 11.06 -19.92 -18.98
N THR A 126 12.31 -19.94 -18.52
CA THR A 126 13.10 -21.17 -18.27
C THR A 126 12.92 -21.73 -16.86
N ASP A 127 12.05 -21.10 -16.07
CA ASP A 127 11.77 -21.39 -14.66
C ASP A 127 10.26 -21.23 -14.40
N TYR A 128 9.73 -22.08 -13.50
CA TYR A 128 8.32 -22.10 -13.13
C TYR A 128 7.97 -21.00 -12.14
N GLU A 129 8.85 -20.64 -11.21
CA GLU A 129 8.56 -19.62 -10.19
C GLU A 129 8.35 -18.25 -10.85
N SER A 130 9.31 -17.85 -11.70
CA SER A 130 9.26 -16.67 -12.57
C SER A 130 7.99 -16.61 -13.42
N PHE A 131 7.61 -17.73 -14.05
CA PHE A 131 6.36 -17.85 -14.82
C PHE A 131 5.12 -17.68 -13.93
N SER A 132 5.10 -18.31 -12.75
CA SER A 132 3.96 -18.27 -11.83
C SER A 132 3.73 -16.87 -11.26
N LEU A 133 4.80 -16.16 -10.88
CA LEU A 133 4.78 -14.78 -10.44
C LEU A 133 4.30 -13.84 -11.57
N ARG A 134 4.78 -14.06 -12.80
CA ARG A 134 4.34 -13.26 -13.96
C ARG A 134 2.86 -13.49 -14.29
N LYS A 135 2.38 -14.73 -14.21
CA LYS A 135 0.98 -15.06 -14.43
C LYS A 135 0.09 -14.47 -13.35
N ALA A 136 0.47 -14.64 -12.07
CA ALA A 136 -0.23 -14.03 -10.94
C ALA A 136 -0.30 -12.50 -11.07
N PHE A 137 0.77 -11.84 -11.54
CA PHE A 137 0.77 -10.40 -11.85
C PHE A 137 -0.29 -10.02 -12.89
N TYR A 138 -0.46 -10.80 -13.97
CA TYR A 138 -1.49 -10.52 -14.98
C TYR A 138 -2.94 -10.80 -14.51
N ASP A 139 -3.11 -11.71 -13.55
CA ASP A 139 -4.41 -12.00 -12.92
C ASP A 139 -4.81 -10.97 -11.83
N GLN A 140 -3.88 -10.10 -11.38
CA GLN A 140 -4.19 -9.01 -10.45
C GLN A 140 -5.20 -8.01 -11.04
N GLN A 141 -6.14 -7.55 -10.21
CA GLN A 141 -7.10 -6.51 -10.56
C GLN A 141 -6.49 -5.10 -10.43
N THR A 142 -5.34 -4.87 -11.06
CA THR A 142 -4.58 -3.60 -11.01
C THR A 142 -4.59 -2.86 -12.35
N PHE A 143 -5.00 -3.50 -13.43
CA PHE A 143 -4.95 -2.91 -14.78
C PHE A 143 -6.14 -2.00 -15.05
N GLN A 144 -5.84 -0.83 -15.63
CA GLN A 144 -6.83 0.06 -16.21
C GLN A 144 -6.84 -0.14 -17.72
N CYS A 145 -8.03 -0.34 -18.29
CA CYS A 145 -8.23 -0.37 -19.73
C CYS A 145 -8.09 1.06 -20.30
N GLU A 146 -7.05 1.34 -21.10
CA GLU A 146 -6.76 2.69 -21.64
C GLU A 146 -7.96 3.23 -22.45
N VAL A 147 -8.71 2.31 -23.07
CA VAL A 147 -9.72 2.62 -24.07
C VAL A 147 -11.11 2.85 -23.45
N THR A 148 -11.46 2.18 -22.35
CA THR A 148 -12.72 2.40 -21.59
C THR A 148 -12.55 3.34 -20.39
N GLY A 149 -11.33 3.51 -19.88
CA GLY A 149 -11.05 4.14 -18.60
C GLY A 149 -11.34 3.26 -17.37
N LYS A 150 -11.95 2.08 -17.52
CA LYS A 150 -12.29 1.20 -16.38
C LYS A 150 -11.03 0.66 -15.70
N GLN A 151 -10.93 0.91 -14.41
CA GLN A 151 -9.88 0.42 -13.50
C GLN A 151 -10.28 -0.95 -12.90
N SER A 152 -9.38 -1.53 -12.10
CA SER A 152 -9.62 -2.78 -11.34
C SER A 152 -9.98 -3.99 -12.20
N LEU A 153 -9.32 -4.17 -13.35
CA LEU A 153 -9.49 -5.33 -14.22
C LEU A 153 -8.21 -6.20 -14.25
N PRO A 154 -8.32 -7.53 -14.43
CA PRO A 154 -7.20 -8.37 -14.83
C PRO A 154 -6.68 -7.97 -16.21
N TYR A 155 -5.39 -8.19 -16.48
CA TYR A 155 -4.72 -7.76 -17.71
C TYR A 155 -5.43 -8.27 -18.98
N LEU A 156 -5.77 -9.56 -19.00
CA LEU A 156 -6.45 -10.18 -20.14
C LEU A 156 -7.88 -9.65 -20.34
N THR A 157 -8.55 -9.25 -19.26
CA THR A 157 -9.88 -8.62 -19.34
C THR A 157 -9.78 -7.19 -19.86
N ALA A 158 -8.81 -6.41 -19.39
CA ALA A 158 -8.52 -5.07 -19.90
C ALA A 158 -8.17 -5.12 -21.41
N LEU A 159 -7.19 -5.92 -21.80
CA LEU A 159 -6.73 -6.09 -23.19
C LEU A 159 -7.85 -6.55 -24.14
N ASN A 160 -8.73 -7.47 -23.70
CA ASN A 160 -9.87 -7.89 -24.51
C ASN A 160 -10.95 -6.80 -24.61
N ASN A 161 -11.13 -5.96 -23.60
CA ASN A 161 -12.02 -4.80 -23.69
C ASN A 161 -11.45 -3.74 -24.65
N GLU A 162 -10.14 -3.46 -24.61
CA GLU A 162 -9.47 -2.57 -25.57
C GLU A 162 -9.64 -3.05 -27.01
N ARG A 163 -9.37 -4.34 -27.27
CA ARG A 163 -9.57 -4.95 -28.61
C ARG A 163 -11.01 -4.80 -29.10
N LYS A 164 -12.00 -5.07 -28.24
CA LYS A 164 -13.43 -4.92 -28.56
C LYS A 164 -13.83 -3.47 -28.81
N GLU A 165 -13.38 -2.53 -27.98
CA GLU A 165 -13.69 -1.11 -28.10
C GLU A 165 -13.01 -0.47 -29.32
N THR A 166 -11.76 -0.81 -29.62
CA THR A 166 -11.06 -0.33 -30.82
C THR A 166 -11.71 -0.90 -32.09
N ALA A 167 -12.08 -2.19 -32.11
CA ALA A 167 -12.87 -2.76 -33.20
C ALA A 167 -14.22 -2.03 -33.38
N THR A 168 -14.92 -1.73 -32.27
CA THR A 168 -16.20 -0.99 -32.27
C THR A 168 -16.02 0.45 -32.76
N LEU A 169 -14.95 1.14 -32.37
CA LEU A 169 -14.61 2.47 -32.85
C LEU A 169 -14.34 2.47 -34.36
N HIS A 170 -13.55 1.51 -34.85
CA HIS A 170 -13.29 1.36 -36.28
C HIS A 170 -14.53 0.90 -37.07
N ALA A 171 -15.50 0.25 -36.44
CA ALA A 171 -16.79 -0.08 -37.07
C ALA A 171 -17.72 1.14 -37.16
N LYS A 172 -17.75 2.01 -36.13
CA LYS A 172 -18.60 3.21 -36.07
C LYS A 172 -18.08 4.38 -36.92
N PHE A 173 -16.76 4.57 -37.01
CA PHE A 173 -16.18 5.72 -37.72
C PHE A 173 -16.31 5.57 -39.25
N PRO A 174 -16.90 6.54 -39.98
CA PRO A 174 -17.23 6.41 -41.41
C PRO A 174 -16.04 6.05 -42.30
N ARG A 175 -16.23 5.07 -43.20
CA ARG A 175 -15.15 4.48 -44.01
C ARG A 175 -14.46 5.47 -44.95
N GLY A 176 -15.22 6.34 -45.62
CA GLY A 176 -14.67 7.36 -46.53
C GLY A 176 -13.76 8.36 -45.82
N LEU A 177 -14.19 8.85 -44.66
CA LEU A 177 -13.43 9.82 -43.86
C LEU A 177 -12.06 9.29 -43.40
N LYS A 178 -11.91 7.98 -43.15
CA LYS A 178 -10.65 7.41 -42.64
C LYS A 178 -9.45 7.75 -43.52
N ARG A 179 -9.57 7.63 -44.85
CA ARG A 179 -8.46 7.92 -45.78
C ARG A 179 -8.05 9.39 -45.74
N ALA A 180 -9.03 10.29 -45.79
CA ALA A 180 -8.82 11.73 -45.76
C ALA A 180 -8.23 12.19 -44.42
N VAL A 181 -8.80 11.74 -43.29
CA VAL A 181 -8.32 12.06 -41.93
C VAL A 181 -6.90 11.57 -41.69
N LEU A 182 -6.54 10.35 -42.13
CA LEU A 182 -5.20 9.83 -41.91
C LEU A 182 -4.14 10.50 -42.81
N GLY A 183 -4.49 10.82 -44.07
CA GLY A 183 -3.63 11.63 -44.93
C GLY A 183 -3.39 13.05 -44.37
N ALA A 184 -4.44 13.66 -43.80
CA ALA A 184 -4.39 14.95 -43.12
C ALA A 184 -3.47 14.98 -41.88
N VAL A 185 -3.37 13.87 -41.13
CA VAL A 185 -2.60 13.79 -39.88
C VAL A 185 -1.12 13.52 -40.09
N GLN A 186 -0.74 12.82 -41.17
CA GLN A 186 0.63 12.41 -41.46
C GLN A 186 1.62 13.59 -41.36
N PHE A 187 2.65 13.43 -40.51
CA PHE A 187 3.70 14.41 -40.20
C PHE A 187 3.26 15.71 -39.49
N ARG A 188 2.06 15.80 -38.90
CA ARG A 188 1.56 17.02 -38.20
C ARG A 188 1.43 16.85 -36.67
N LYS A 189 1.28 17.95 -35.91
CA LYS A 189 1.08 17.96 -34.44
C LYS A 189 -0.41 17.79 -34.08
N LEU A 190 -0.72 16.94 -33.09
CA LEU A 190 -2.08 16.50 -32.76
C LEU A 190 -3.02 17.57 -32.16
N GLU A 191 -2.53 18.45 -31.28
CA GLU A 191 -3.34 19.21 -30.30
C GLU A 191 -4.50 20.01 -30.90
N THR A 192 -4.27 20.79 -31.97
CA THR A 192 -5.31 21.58 -32.64
C THR A 192 -5.84 20.93 -33.92
N LEU A 193 -5.44 19.70 -34.22
CA LEU A 193 -5.60 19.13 -35.56
C LEU A 193 -6.94 18.44 -35.74
N ALA A 194 -7.43 17.75 -34.71
CA ALA A 194 -8.74 17.11 -34.74
C ALA A 194 -9.88 18.13 -34.91
N ASP A 195 -9.78 19.32 -34.31
CA ASP A 195 -10.81 20.34 -34.41
C ASP A 195 -10.82 21.01 -35.80
N LYS A 196 -9.63 21.31 -36.36
CA LYS A 196 -9.48 21.76 -37.76
C LYS A 196 -9.94 20.72 -38.80
N ILE A 197 -9.78 19.43 -38.51
CA ILE A 197 -10.32 18.33 -39.34
C ILE A 197 -11.85 18.26 -39.20
N TYR A 198 -12.38 18.39 -37.98
CA TYR A 198 -13.82 18.39 -37.73
C TYR A 198 -14.51 19.51 -38.51
N GLU A 199 -14.00 20.74 -38.43
CA GLU A 199 -14.52 21.91 -39.15
C GLU A 199 -14.53 21.73 -40.66
N ARG A 200 -13.45 21.21 -41.26
CA ARG A 200 -13.38 20.97 -42.71
C ARG A 200 -14.38 19.94 -43.20
N PHE A 201 -14.54 18.84 -42.47
CA PHE A 201 -15.38 17.74 -42.91
C PHE A 201 -16.84 17.87 -42.46
N GLN A 202 -17.18 18.79 -41.55
CA GLN A 202 -18.53 18.97 -40.99
C GLN A 202 -19.64 18.96 -42.06
N HIS A 203 -19.46 19.71 -43.14
CA HIS A 203 -20.41 19.84 -44.26
C HIS A 203 -19.96 19.14 -45.55
N ARG A 204 -18.89 18.32 -45.50
CA ARG A 204 -18.37 17.56 -46.66
C ARG A 204 -18.63 16.08 -46.44
N PHE A 205 -19.59 15.53 -47.19
CA PHE A 205 -20.00 14.12 -47.04
C PHE A 205 -19.51 13.23 -48.18
N PHE A 206 -19.48 11.91 -47.94
CA PHE A 206 -18.96 10.90 -48.87
C PHE A 206 -20.04 9.86 -49.26
N PRO A 207 -19.90 9.15 -50.40
CA PRO A 207 -20.80 8.05 -50.75
C PRO A 207 -20.78 6.92 -49.70
N ASP A 208 -21.88 6.17 -49.62
CA ASP A 208 -22.15 5.12 -48.61
C ASP A 208 -22.13 5.60 -47.13
N GLU A 209 -22.05 6.92 -46.88
CA GLU A 209 -22.11 7.48 -45.53
C GLU A 209 -23.56 7.56 -45.02
N ARG A 210 -23.78 7.14 -43.76
CA ARG A 210 -25.08 7.24 -43.08
C ARG A 210 -25.22 8.61 -42.42
N VAL A 211 -26.33 9.29 -42.72
CA VAL A 211 -26.61 10.66 -42.31
C VAL A 211 -28.08 10.82 -41.90
N PHE A 212 -28.36 11.84 -41.09
CA PHE A 212 -29.72 12.30 -40.84
C PHE A 212 -30.06 13.45 -41.78
N VAL A 213 -31.19 13.36 -42.48
CA VAL A 213 -31.73 14.43 -43.31
C VAL A 213 -32.97 15.06 -42.66
N GLU A 214 -33.05 16.39 -42.72
CA GLU A 214 -34.14 17.17 -42.16
C GLU A 214 -35.15 17.53 -43.27
N LEU A 215 -36.32 16.88 -43.24
CA LEU A 215 -37.39 16.98 -44.23
C LEU A 215 -38.70 17.31 -43.51
N GLN A 216 -39.32 18.44 -43.84
CA GLN A 216 -40.57 18.90 -43.21
C GLN A 216 -40.48 18.93 -41.67
N ASP A 217 -39.36 19.46 -41.17
CA ASP A 217 -39.01 19.61 -39.75
C ASP A 217 -38.88 18.28 -38.95
N GLU A 218 -38.91 17.14 -39.64
CA GLU A 218 -38.63 15.80 -39.11
C GLU A 218 -37.28 15.24 -39.59
N LYS A 219 -36.66 14.35 -38.79
CA LYS A 219 -35.30 13.83 -39.04
C LYS A 219 -35.32 12.36 -39.42
N TYR A 220 -34.94 12.09 -40.67
CA TYR A 220 -34.95 10.76 -41.28
C TYR A 220 -33.53 10.22 -41.42
N LEU A 221 -33.34 8.91 -41.20
CA LEU A 221 -32.07 8.24 -41.46
C LEU A 221 -31.95 7.93 -42.97
N ALA A 222 -30.83 8.31 -43.57
CA ALA A 222 -30.55 8.09 -44.98
C ALA A 222 -29.10 7.63 -45.21
N THR A 223 -28.83 7.11 -46.42
CA THR A 223 -27.47 6.81 -46.90
C THR A 223 -27.21 7.60 -48.19
N ILE A 224 -26.00 8.16 -48.33
CA ILE A 224 -25.63 8.94 -49.52
C ILE A 224 -25.36 7.99 -50.70
N ALA A 225 -26.20 8.09 -51.73
CA ALA A 225 -26.11 7.27 -52.93
C ALA A 225 -25.18 7.90 -53.99
N HIS A 226 -25.31 9.20 -54.24
CA HIS A 226 -24.50 9.92 -55.23
C HIS A 226 -24.27 11.38 -54.83
N ILE A 227 -23.23 12.00 -55.40
CA ILE A 227 -22.85 13.40 -55.15
C ILE A 227 -22.78 14.14 -56.48
N THR A 228 -23.55 15.21 -56.60
CA THR A 228 -23.70 16.02 -57.82
C THR A 228 -23.24 17.44 -57.53
N LEU A 229 -22.25 17.95 -58.27
CA LEU A 229 -21.92 19.37 -58.25
C LEU A 229 -22.99 20.14 -59.02
N SER A 230 -23.39 21.31 -58.51
CA SER A 230 -24.32 22.19 -59.25
C SER A 230 -23.70 22.61 -60.61
N PRO A 231 -24.42 22.48 -61.74
CA PRO A 231 -23.78 22.45 -63.05
C PRO A 231 -23.38 23.83 -63.57
N SER A 232 -22.07 24.08 -63.64
CA SER A 232 -21.49 24.99 -64.63
C SER A 232 -21.08 24.18 -65.87
N ALA A 233 -21.90 24.24 -66.93
CA ALA A 233 -21.67 23.79 -68.32
C ALA A 233 -20.88 22.46 -68.53
N PRO A 234 -21.52 21.37 -69.00
CA PRO A 234 -20.82 20.10 -69.26
C PRO A 234 -19.85 20.19 -70.45
N ASP A 235 -18.59 19.80 -70.24
CA ASP A 235 -17.62 19.50 -71.30
C ASP A 235 -17.85 18.07 -71.82
N PRO A 236 -18.21 17.87 -73.11
CA PRO A 236 -18.55 16.54 -73.64
C PRO A 236 -17.37 15.54 -73.74
N PHE A 237 -16.12 15.94 -73.47
CA PHE A 237 -14.94 15.13 -73.82
C PHE A 237 -14.09 14.62 -72.64
N SER A 238 -14.55 14.75 -71.39
CA SER A 238 -13.78 14.32 -70.21
C SER A 238 -13.98 12.84 -69.82
N PHE A 239 -13.36 11.91 -70.56
CA PHE A 239 -13.16 10.55 -70.06
C PHE A 239 -12.02 10.53 -69.02
N LYS A 240 -12.39 10.59 -67.74
CA LYS A 240 -11.47 10.35 -66.60
C LYS A 240 -12.09 9.35 -65.61
N PRO A 241 -11.29 8.48 -64.97
CA PRO A 241 -11.78 7.51 -63.99
C PRO A 241 -12.23 8.21 -62.69
N GLU A 242 -13.24 7.63 -62.04
CA GLU A 242 -13.85 7.94 -60.73
C GLU A 242 -13.76 9.40 -60.23
N PRO A 243 -14.88 10.14 -60.11
CA PRO A 243 -14.86 11.50 -59.59
C PRO A 243 -14.35 11.54 -58.14
N THR A 244 -13.13 12.05 -57.95
CA THR A 244 -12.57 12.30 -56.62
C THR A 244 -13.17 13.58 -56.05
N TYR A 245 -14.14 13.44 -55.15
CA TYR A 245 -14.76 14.54 -54.41
C TYR A 245 -13.85 15.08 -53.29
N HIS A 246 -13.95 16.38 -52.97
CA HIS A 246 -13.23 17.06 -51.88
C HIS A 246 -11.70 16.89 -51.89
N THR A 247 -11.06 16.98 -53.06
CA THR A 247 -9.61 16.76 -53.23
C THR A 247 -8.75 17.70 -52.38
N LEU A 248 -9.14 18.97 -52.29
CA LEU A 248 -8.38 20.00 -51.55
C LEU A 248 -8.66 19.98 -50.04
N ALA A 249 -9.81 19.44 -49.62
CA ALA A 249 -10.18 19.38 -48.20
C ALA A 249 -9.20 18.58 -47.32
N SER A 250 -8.40 17.69 -47.93
CA SER A 250 -7.41 16.86 -47.23
C SER A 250 -6.11 17.60 -46.86
N ASP A 251 -5.78 18.75 -47.47
CA ASP A 251 -4.58 19.53 -47.09
C ASP A 251 -4.88 20.67 -46.13
N LEU A 252 -4.48 20.49 -44.87
CA LEU A 252 -4.58 21.48 -43.80
C LEU A 252 -3.49 22.57 -43.80
N HIS A 253 -2.66 22.68 -44.85
CA HIS A 253 -1.76 23.83 -45.02
C HIS A 253 -2.47 25.08 -45.56
N ILE A 254 -3.44 24.90 -46.47
CA ILE A 254 -4.23 25.99 -47.07
C ILE A 254 -5.27 26.49 -46.05
N PRO A 255 -5.48 27.80 -45.83
CA PRO A 255 -6.56 28.33 -44.97
C PRO A 255 -7.97 27.83 -45.33
N ILE A 256 -8.90 27.85 -44.37
CA ILE A 256 -10.28 27.39 -44.61
C ILE A 256 -11.03 28.30 -45.60
N GLU A 257 -10.77 29.61 -45.56
CA GLU A 257 -11.29 30.58 -46.52
C GLU A 257 -10.87 30.26 -47.96
N GLU A 258 -9.58 30.00 -48.18
CA GLU A 258 -9.02 29.67 -49.50
C GLU A 258 -9.55 28.33 -50.04
N VAL A 259 -9.68 27.30 -49.19
CA VAL A 259 -10.27 26.01 -49.61
C VAL A 259 -11.74 26.17 -49.97
N ASN A 260 -12.53 26.88 -49.16
CA ASN A 260 -13.95 27.08 -49.44
C ASN A 260 -14.20 28.02 -50.65
N ALA A 261 -13.24 28.89 -51.00
CA ALA A 261 -13.32 29.72 -52.22
C ALA A 261 -13.08 28.92 -53.53
N VAL A 262 -12.46 27.74 -53.46
CA VAL A 262 -12.18 26.87 -54.61
C VAL A 262 -13.07 25.63 -54.64
N ASP A 263 -13.50 25.15 -53.47
CA ASP A 263 -14.20 23.89 -53.24
C ASP A 263 -15.27 24.15 -52.16
N ASP A 264 -16.33 24.91 -52.48
CA ASP A 264 -17.39 25.32 -51.54
C ASP A 264 -18.27 24.11 -51.11
N PRO A 265 -18.35 23.78 -49.80
CA PRO A 265 -19.24 22.73 -49.30
C PRO A 265 -20.72 22.90 -49.68
N MET A 266 -21.22 24.14 -49.82
CA MET A 266 -22.64 24.39 -50.12
C MET A 266 -22.97 24.26 -51.62
N SER A 267 -21.97 24.22 -52.50
CA SER A 267 -22.14 23.99 -53.95
C SER A 267 -22.52 22.54 -54.31
N TYR A 268 -22.39 21.61 -53.35
CA TYR A 268 -22.67 20.20 -53.51
C TYR A 268 -24.13 19.84 -53.19
N LYS A 269 -24.72 19.05 -54.08
CA LYS A 269 -25.96 18.31 -53.80
C LYS A 269 -25.66 16.84 -53.52
N TYR A 270 -26.42 16.27 -52.61
CA TYR A 270 -26.32 14.88 -52.20
C TYR A 270 -27.63 14.17 -52.49
N GLY A 271 -27.56 13.12 -53.32
CA GLY A 271 -28.67 12.18 -53.54
C GLY A 271 -28.74 11.20 -52.38
N LEU A 272 -29.81 11.26 -51.60
CA LEU A 272 -30.00 10.46 -50.39
C LEU A 272 -31.02 9.34 -50.61
N LYS A 273 -30.63 8.10 -50.31
CA LYS A 273 -31.53 6.97 -50.22
C LYS A 273 -32.06 6.84 -48.79
N LEU A 274 -33.35 7.10 -48.60
CA LEU A 274 -34.02 7.00 -47.30
C LEU A 274 -34.05 5.54 -46.79
N VAL A 275 -33.75 5.35 -45.51
CA VAL A 275 -33.75 4.04 -44.84
C VAL A 275 -35.02 3.93 -43.99
N ARG A 276 -36.03 3.21 -44.51
CA ARG A 276 -37.10 2.70 -43.64
C ARG A 276 -36.58 1.50 -42.84
N ASN A 277 -37.07 1.38 -41.60
CA ASN A 277 -36.94 0.14 -40.86
C ASN A 277 -37.87 -0.91 -41.50
N GLU A 278 -37.45 -2.18 -41.38
CA GLU A 278 -38.10 -3.39 -41.90
C GLU A 278 -37.90 -3.65 -43.42
N ASP A 279 -37.18 -4.74 -43.66
CA ASP A 279 -37.07 -5.61 -44.83
C ASP A 279 -36.36 -5.21 -46.15
N VAL A 280 -35.91 -6.29 -46.81
CA VAL A 280 -34.94 -6.36 -47.89
C VAL A 280 -35.60 -6.12 -49.25
N GLY A 281 -34.95 -5.34 -50.11
CA GLY A 281 -35.17 -5.39 -51.56
C GLY A 281 -36.00 -4.26 -52.20
N GLY A 282 -36.40 -3.25 -51.43
CA GLY A 282 -37.09 -2.08 -51.98
C GLY A 282 -36.19 -1.12 -52.77
N GLU A 283 -36.68 -0.60 -53.90
CA GLU A 283 -36.18 0.64 -54.47
C GLU A 283 -36.46 1.78 -53.48
N GLY A 284 -35.42 2.45 -53.02
CA GLY A 284 -35.55 3.51 -52.01
C GLY A 284 -35.81 4.84 -52.70
N ILE A 285 -36.66 5.67 -52.10
CA ILE A 285 -36.90 7.04 -52.56
C ILE A 285 -35.57 7.80 -52.48
N GLU A 286 -35.06 8.23 -53.63
CA GLU A 286 -33.92 9.14 -53.71
C GLU A 286 -34.39 10.60 -53.58
N VAL A 287 -33.70 11.36 -52.73
CA VAL A 287 -34.00 12.78 -52.49
C VAL A 287 -32.72 13.59 -52.63
N GLU A 288 -32.67 14.56 -53.55
CA GLU A 288 -31.59 15.56 -53.59
C GLU A 288 -31.75 16.58 -52.46
N VAL A 289 -30.70 16.79 -51.67
CA VAL A 289 -30.61 17.88 -50.68
C VAL A 289 -29.24 18.56 -50.71
N ALA A 290 -29.20 19.83 -50.30
CA ALA A 290 -27.98 20.58 -50.06
C ALA A 290 -27.39 20.26 -48.68
N ALA A 291 -26.08 20.50 -48.49
CA ALA A 291 -25.32 20.17 -47.29
C ALA A 291 -25.90 20.72 -45.96
N GLU A 292 -26.67 21.81 -46.00
CA GLU A 292 -27.33 22.40 -44.83
C GLU A 292 -28.38 21.49 -44.19
N LYS A 293 -29.09 20.69 -44.98
CA LYS A 293 -30.18 19.82 -44.51
C LYS A 293 -29.71 18.42 -44.10
N ILE A 294 -28.39 18.22 -44.05
CA ILE A 294 -27.74 16.95 -43.77
C ILE A 294 -26.91 17.10 -42.50
N SER A 295 -27.06 16.16 -41.58
CA SER A 295 -26.26 16.11 -40.36
C SER A 295 -25.70 14.71 -40.14
N ARG A 296 -24.47 14.61 -39.63
CA ARG A 296 -23.91 13.32 -39.21
C ARG A 296 -24.47 12.93 -37.84
N ASP A 297 -24.59 11.62 -37.64
CA ASP A 297 -24.82 11.06 -36.31
C ASP A 297 -23.69 11.47 -35.34
N ARG A 298 -24.06 12.09 -34.21
CA ARG A 298 -23.14 12.49 -33.14
C ARG A 298 -22.39 11.30 -32.51
N LEU A 299 -22.90 10.07 -32.66
CA LEU A 299 -22.26 8.84 -32.19
C LEU A 299 -21.28 8.23 -33.22
N SER A 300 -21.28 8.68 -34.48
CA SER A 300 -20.35 8.22 -35.54
C SER A 300 -19.31 9.27 -35.92
N PHE A 301 -19.60 10.57 -35.76
CA PHE A 301 -18.65 11.66 -36.02
C PHE A 301 -18.77 12.79 -34.98
N SER A 302 -17.78 12.87 -34.08
CA SER A 302 -17.67 13.90 -33.05
C SER A 302 -16.21 14.26 -32.76
N ARG A 303 -15.96 15.45 -32.20
CA ARG A 303 -14.60 15.92 -31.85
C ARG A 303 -13.87 14.94 -30.92
N SER A 304 -14.55 14.34 -29.95
CA SER A 304 -13.98 13.36 -29.02
C SER A 304 -13.68 12.02 -29.70
N LEU A 305 -14.61 11.49 -30.50
CA LEU A 305 -14.40 10.24 -31.25
C LEU A 305 -13.28 10.39 -32.29
N LEU A 306 -13.17 11.55 -32.94
CA LEU A 306 -12.09 11.89 -33.85
C LEU A 306 -10.72 11.97 -33.14
N LYS A 307 -10.64 12.65 -31.98
CA LYS A 307 -9.42 12.68 -31.14
C LYS A 307 -8.99 11.27 -30.70
N ARG A 308 -9.94 10.36 -30.46
CA ARG A 308 -9.67 8.95 -30.11
C ARG A 308 -9.26 8.10 -31.33
N PHE A 309 -9.94 8.24 -32.48
CA PHE A 309 -9.59 7.56 -33.74
C PHE A 309 -8.19 7.94 -34.23
N ILE A 310 -7.84 9.23 -34.18
CA ILE A 310 -6.50 9.69 -34.56
C ILE A 310 -5.47 9.06 -33.64
N ARG A 311 -5.64 9.14 -32.30
CA ARG A 311 -4.71 8.58 -31.31
C ARG A 311 -4.44 7.07 -31.53
N ASP A 312 -5.45 6.29 -31.85
CA ASP A 312 -5.28 4.86 -32.15
C ASP A 312 -4.60 4.59 -33.51
N SER A 313 -4.68 5.52 -34.46
CA SER A 313 -4.19 5.32 -35.83
C SER A 313 -2.75 5.79 -36.10
N VAL A 314 -2.14 6.54 -35.17
CA VAL A 314 -0.77 7.07 -35.31
C VAL A 314 0.17 6.61 -34.20
N ASP A 315 1.44 6.50 -34.55
CA ASP A 315 2.57 6.37 -33.63
C ASP A 315 3.32 7.70 -33.52
N ARG A 316 4.14 7.83 -32.47
CA ARG A 316 5.12 8.91 -32.32
C ARG A 316 6.37 8.36 -31.65
N ASP A 317 7.51 8.70 -32.24
CA ASP A 317 8.84 8.46 -31.68
C ASP A 317 8.99 9.13 -30.28
N PRO A 318 9.69 8.50 -29.31
CA PRO A 318 9.82 9.01 -27.93
C PRO A 318 10.45 10.40 -27.80
N ALA A 319 11.27 10.83 -28.76
CA ALA A 319 11.99 12.09 -28.66
C ALA A 319 11.04 13.31 -28.65
N VAL A 320 11.49 14.38 -28.00
CA VAL A 320 10.70 15.61 -27.86
C VAL A 320 10.58 16.29 -29.23
N TYR A 321 9.35 16.70 -29.57
CA TYR A 321 8.97 17.31 -30.85
C TYR A 321 9.04 16.39 -32.09
N SER A 322 9.17 15.07 -31.94
CA SER A 322 9.02 14.12 -33.05
C SER A 322 7.62 14.21 -33.71
N PRO A 323 7.52 14.15 -35.05
CA PRO A 323 6.24 14.19 -35.77
C PRO A 323 5.43 12.91 -35.55
N TRP A 324 4.11 12.99 -35.75
CA TRP A 324 3.22 11.83 -35.71
C TRP A 324 3.16 11.14 -37.08
N VAL A 325 3.15 9.81 -37.08
CA VAL A 325 3.19 8.98 -38.30
C VAL A 325 2.09 7.93 -38.24
N VAL A 326 1.33 7.76 -39.32
CA VAL A 326 0.26 6.75 -39.43
C VAL A 326 0.84 5.34 -39.38
N LYS A 327 0.28 4.49 -38.49
CA LYS A 327 0.69 3.09 -38.29
C LYS A 327 0.79 2.35 -39.63
N SER A 328 1.82 1.53 -39.82
CA SER A 328 2.16 0.92 -41.11
C SER A 328 1.03 0.08 -41.71
N LEU A 329 0.16 -0.51 -40.89
CA LEU A 329 -1.03 -1.24 -41.33
C LEU A 329 -2.02 -0.31 -42.07
N PHE A 330 -2.32 0.86 -41.51
CA PHE A 330 -3.22 1.84 -42.12
C PHE A 330 -2.56 2.57 -43.31
N SER A 331 -1.26 2.86 -43.24
CA SER A 331 -0.51 3.43 -44.37
C SER A 331 -0.53 2.51 -45.60
N ARG A 332 -0.34 1.19 -45.41
CA ARG A 332 -0.48 0.19 -46.47
C ARG A 332 -1.94 0.06 -46.96
N PHE A 333 -2.91 -0.05 -46.06
CA PHE A 333 -4.31 -0.29 -46.41
C PHE A 333 -4.97 0.88 -47.16
N TYR A 334 -4.61 2.13 -46.82
CA TYR A 334 -5.16 3.35 -47.43
C TYR A 334 -4.26 4.00 -48.49
N ALA A 335 -3.13 3.35 -48.81
CA ALA A 335 -2.09 3.85 -49.73
C ALA A 335 -1.62 5.29 -49.40
N ILE A 336 -1.30 5.54 -48.13
CA ILE A 336 -0.84 6.84 -47.62
C ILE A 336 0.70 6.89 -47.69
N PRO A 337 1.31 7.88 -48.35
CA PRO A 337 2.76 8.00 -48.47
C PRO A 337 3.49 7.96 -47.12
N THR A 338 4.41 7.00 -46.99
CA THR A 338 5.24 6.83 -45.79
C THR A 338 6.52 7.69 -45.82
N GLU A 339 6.93 8.17 -46.99
CA GLU A 339 8.14 8.99 -47.16
C GLU A 339 7.86 10.48 -46.93
N MET A 340 8.72 11.11 -46.12
CA MET A 340 8.62 12.54 -45.79
C MET A 340 9.39 13.39 -46.82
N THR A 341 8.74 14.41 -47.38
CA THR A 341 9.36 15.24 -48.43
C THR A 341 10.55 16.06 -47.90
N PRO A 342 11.52 16.47 -48.75
CA PRO A 342 12.66 17.28 -48.32
C PRO A 342 12.27 18.59 -47.61
N ALA A 343 11.23 19.29 -48.10
CA ALA A 343 10.74 20.52 -47.50
C ALA A 343 10.13 20.30 -46.10
N GLN A 344 9.32 19.25 -45.93
CA GLN A 344 8.76 18.89 -44.62
C GLN A 344 9.87 18.50 -43.62
N ARG A 345 10.90 17.77 -44.07
CA ARG A 345 12.08 17.44 -43.23
C ARG A 345 12.79 18.69 -42.72
N ALA A 346 13.03 19.69 -43.59
CA ALA A 346 13.66 20.94 -43.20
C ALA A 346 12.81 21.71 -42.17
N TYR A 347 11.51 21.89 -42.43
CA TYR A 347 10.59 22.59 -41.53
C TYR A 347 10.51 21.95 -40.13
N ILE A 348 10.45 20.61 -40.06
CA ILE A 348 10.39 19.88 -38.78
C ILE A 348 11.73 19.98 -38.02
N ALA A 349 12.86 19.98 -38.71
CA ALA A 349 14.17 20.19 -38.10
C ALA A 349 14.33 21.61 -37.52
N GLU A 350 14.00 22.63 -38.30
CA GLU A 350 14.05 24.04 -37.88
C GLU A 350 13.10 24.32 -36.70
N TYR A 351 11.89 23.74 -36.71
CA TYR A 351 10.96 23.83 -35.59
C TYR A 351 11.52 23.15 -34.32
N ARG A 352 12.11 21.95 -34.45
CA ARG A 352 12.74 21.23 -33.32
C ARG A 352 13.89 22.05 -32.73
N GLU A 353 14.74 22.65 -33.56
CA GLU A 353 15.84 23.52 -33.14
C GLU A 353 15.31 24.76 -32.39
N LYS A 354 14.31 25.46 -32.94
CA LYS A 354 13.69 26.64 -32.29
C LYS A 354 13.07 26.33 -30.93
N GLN A 355 12.41 25.17 -30.77
CA GLN A 355 11.84 24.77 -29.47
C GLN A 355 12.91 24.34 -28.46
N MET A 356 13.94 23.60 -28.90
CA MET A 356 15.09 23.25 -28.05
C MET A 356 15.87 24.51 -27.61
N GLY A 357 16.03 25.49 -28.50
CA GLY A 357 16.64 26.79 -28.20
C GLY A 357 15.86 27.59 -27.16
N LYS A 358 14.51 27.64 -27.26
CA LYS A 358 13.67 28.24 -26.22
C LYS A 358 13.85 27.57 -24.86
N ARG A 359 13.71 26.24 -24.79
CA ARG A 359 13.88 25.48 -23.54
C ARG A 359 15.30 25.59 -22.96
N LYS A 360 16.32 25.70 -23.81
CA LYS A 360 17.70 25.95 -23.38
C LYS A 360 17.81 27.32 -22.72
N ARG A 361 17.35 28.38 -23.39
CA ARG A 361 17.37 29.76 -22.86
C ARG A 361 16.57 29.90 -21.56
N GLU A 362 15.35 29.35 -21.52
CA GLU A 362 14.48 29.30 -20.34
C GLU A 362 15.16 28.57 -19.15
N ARG A 363 15.93 27.52 -19.42
CA ARG A 363 16.73 26.80 -18.41
C ARG A 363 17.94 27.63 -17.96
N GLU A 364 18.64 28.30 -18.86
CA GLU A 364 19.80 29.15 -18.54
C GLU A 364 19.39 30.40 -17.74
N GLU A 365 18.20 30.94 -18.03
CA GLU A 365 17.54 32.04 -17.33
C GLU A 365 17.07 31.60 -15.93
N ARG A 366 16.41 30.45 -15.79
CA ARG A 366 16.08 29.83 -14.47
C ARG A 366 17.30 29.41 -13.64
N LEU A 367 18.47 29.25 -14.25
CA LEU A 367 19.73 28.92 -13.56
C LEU A 367 20.63 30.15 -13.34
N GLY A 368 20.17 31.37 -13.69
CA GLY A 368 20.91 32.60 -13.44
C GLY A 368 22.25 32.72 -14.18
N LEU A 369 22.44 31.99 -15.28
CA LEU A 369 23.75 31.87 -15.95
C LEU A 369 24.13 33.04 -16.87
N ASN A 370 23.27 34.06 -16.99
CA ASN A 370 23.54 35.27 -17.75
C ASN A 370 24.45 36.24 -16.98
N LYS A 371 25.76 35.96 -16.91
CA LYS A 371 26.75 37.04 -16.78
C LYS A 371 27.00 37.66 -18.15
N ALA A 372 26.66 38.93 -18.29
CA ALA A 372 27.13 39.74 -19.40
C ALA A 372 28.65 39.95 -19.30
N GLU A 373 29.28 40.25 -20.43
CA GLU A 373 30.69 40.60 -20.53
C GLU A 373 30.79 42.14 -20.40
N ASP A 374 31.03 42.63 -19.18
CA ASP A 374 31.34 44.05 -18.95
C ASP A 374 32.82 44.30 -19.32
N GLU A 375 33.04 44.98 -20.44
CA GLU A 375 34.34 45.56 -20.80
C GLU A 375 34.63 46.79 -19.92
N ASP A 376 35.65 46.72 -19.06
CA ASP A 376 36.37 47.94 -18.65
C ASP A 376 37.80 47.62 -18.18
N GLY A 377 38.77 47.93 -19.05
CA GLY A 377 40.19 47.58 -18.90
C GLY A 377 41.09 48.80 -18.80
N ILE A 378 40.97 49.58 -17.71
CA ILE A 378 41.85 50.73 -17.47
C ILE A 378 43.29 50.24 -17.27
N GLY A 379 44.23 50.80 -18.03
CA GLY A 379 45.63 50.39 -18.04
C GLY A 379 46.44 50.89 -16.85
N ILE A 380 47.51 50.16 -16.53
CA ILE A 380 48.61 50.58 -15.64
C ILE A 380 49.92 50.25 -16.36
N GLU A 381 50.86 51.21 -16.34
CA GLU A 381 52.21 51.07 -16.89
C GLU A 381 53.19 50.57 -15.82
N GLU A 382 54.11 49.66 -16.17
CA GLU A 382 55.37 49.30 -15.47
C GLU A 382 55.91 48.00 -16.15
N GLU A 383 57.20 47.73 -16.33
CA GLU A 383 58.43 48.53 -16.45
C GLU A 383 59.48 47.63 -17.15
N GLU A 384 60.49 48.16 -17.85
CA GLU A 384 61.57 47.30 -18.40
C GLU A 384 62.58 46.88 -17.34
N VAL A 385 62.60 45.59 -16.97
CA VAL A 385 63.73 45.00 -16.22
C VAL A 385 64.33 43.83 -16.98
N THR A 386 65.64 43.94 -17.26
CA THR A 386 66.42 42.92 -17.96
C THR A 386 67.18 42.03 -16.98
N ASP A 387 67.03 40.69 -17.08
CA ASP A 387 68.21 39.80 -17.12
C ASP A 387 67.90 38.37 -17.65
N ARG A 388 68.94 37.77 -18.25
CA ARG A 388 69.23 36.34 -18.56
C ARG A 388 68.10 35.35 -19.00
N PRO A 389 68.34 34.58 -20.08
CA PRO A 389 67.47 33.46 -20.45
C PRO A 389 67.64 32.25 -19.51
N ARG A 390 66.62 31.91 -18.73
CA ARG A 390 66.47 30.53 -18.19
C ARG A 390 66.45 29.54 -19.34
N THR A 391 66.96 28.33 -19.15
CA THR A 391 67.00 27.35 -20.26
C THR A 391 65.59 26.94 -20.68
N LYS A 392 65.45 26.55 -21.96
CA LYS A 392 64.17 26.10 -22.54
C LYS A 392 63.62 24.81 -21.90
N ARG A 393 64.40 24.19 -21.00
CA ARG A 393 64.02 23.02 -20.19
C ARG A 393 63.42 23.44 -18.85
N GLU A 394 64.12 24.26 -18.07
CA GLU A 394 63.66 24.71 -16.74
C GLU A 394 62.31 25.45 -16.83
N LYS A 395 62.17 26.39 -17.78
CA LYS A 395 60.90 27.09 -18.00
C LYS A 395 59.74 26.13 -18.35
N LYS A 396 60.03 25.00 -18.98
CA LYS A 396 59.03 23.96 -19.32
C LYS A 396 58.70 23.05 -18.13
N GLU A 397 59.65 22.81 -17.23
CA GLU A 397 59.42 22.06 -15.99
C GLU A 397 58.63 22.91 -14.97
N ASP A 398 58.96 24.21 -14.81
CA ASP A 398 58.16 25.17 -14.03
C ASP A 398 56.72 25.28 -14.56
N GLU A 399 56.54 25.46 -15.88
CA GLU A 399 55.22 25.55 -16.52
C GLU A 399 54.41 24.25 -16.39
N LYS A 400 55.06 23.08 -16.45
CA LYS A 400 54.43 21.77 -16.21
C LYS A 400 53.96 21.66 -14.76
N ARG A 401 54.79 22.05 -13.79
CA ARG A 401 54.45 21.99 -12.36
C ARG A 401 53.30 22.94 -12.01
N ALA A 402 53.32 24.16 -12.54
CA ALA A 402 52.21 25.11 -12.39
C ALA A 402 50.89 24.61 -13.04
N LYS A 403 50.97 23.88 -14.16
CA LYS A 403 49.81 23.21 -14.77
C LYS A 403 49.30 22.04 -13.93
N GLU A 404 50.18 21.25 -13.33
CA GLU A 404 49.81 20.15 -12.41
C GLU A 404 49.15 20.66 -11.14
N ASP A 405 49.68 21.71 -10.50
CA ASP A 405 49.08 22.27 -9.28
C ASP A 405 47.77 23.03 -9.57
N LYS A 406 47.63 23.64 -10.76
CA LYS A 406 46.35 24.20 -11.23
C LYS A 406 45.32 23.11 -11.56
N ALA A 407 45.75 21.94 -12.02
CA ALA A 407 44.86 20.78 -12.21
C ALA A 407 44.37 20.24 -10.86
N LYS A 408 45.29 19.99 -9.90
CA LYS A 408 44.93 19.54 -8.54
C LYS A 408 43.90 20.45 -7.87
N ARG A 409 44.12 21.78 -7.90
CA ARG A 409 43.14 22.73 -7.35
C ARG A 409 41.78 22.61 -8.03
N LYS A 410 41.75 22.56 -9.36
CA LYS A 410 40.50 22.41 -10.12
C LYS A 410 39.75 21.10 -9.79
N ASP A 411 40.47 20.00 -9.54
CA ASP A 411 39.85 18.72 -9.19
C ASP A 411 39.43 18.66 -7.70
N GLU A 412 40.06 19.45 -6.82
CA GLU A 412 39.58 19.66 -5.44
C GLU A 412 38.36 20.59 -5.39
N ASP A 413 38.36 21.70 -6.14
CA ASP A 413 37.21 22.60 -6.32
C ASP A 413 35.97 21.85 -6.86
N ARG A 414 36.20 20.81 -7.67
CA ARG A 414 35.15 19.90 -8.16
C ARG A 414 34.60 19.03 -7.05
N ARG A 415 35.46 18.31 -6.31
CA ARG A 415 35.05 17.48 -5.16
C ARG A 415 34.23 18.26 -4.15
N ILE A 416 34.73 19.42 -3.72
CA ILE A 416 34.01 20.29 -2.77
C ILE A 416 32.62 20.66 -3.31
N LYS A 417 32.48 20.91 -4.61
CA LYS A 417 31.18 21.19 -5.21
C LYS A 417 30.29 19.94 -5.28
N ASP A 418 30.83 18.80 -5.68
CA ASP A 418 30.09 17.55 -5.82
C ASP A 418 29.59 17.06 -4.44
N ASP A 419 30.44 17.12 -3.40
CA ASP A 419 30.11 16.88 -1.98
C ASP A 419 28.98 17.80 -1.51
N ASP A 420 29.07 19.09 -1.85
CA ASP A 420 28.11 20.09 -1.42
C ASP A 420 26.78 19.97 -2.19
N ASP A 421 26.79 19.50 -3.44
CA ASP A 421 25.58 19.17 -4.22
C ASP A 421 24.95 17.83 -3.76
N GLU A 422 25.73 16.84 -3.31
CA GLU A 422 25.20 15.66 -2.60
C GLU A 422 24.60 16.01 -1.24
N ARG A 423 25.24 16.91 -0.48
CA ARG A 423 24.67 17.44 0.77
C ARG A 423 23.36 18.20 0.55
N LYS A 424 23.17 18.84 -0.60
CA LYS A 424 21.87 19.44 -1.01
C LYS A 424 20.82 18.36 -1.34
N LYS A 425 21.18 17.27 -2.05
CA LYS A 425 20.28 16.12 -2.30
C LYS A 425 19.84 15.43 -1.01
N ARG A 426 20.76 15.17 -0.08
CA ARG A 426 20.42 14.59 1.24
C ARG A 426 19.45 15.48 2.02
N LYS A 427 19.66 16.80 2.00
CA LYS A 427 18.72 17.78 2.58
C LYS A 427 17.36 17.88 1.85
N SER A 428 17.22 17.33 0.64
CA SER A 428 15.91 17.28 -0.05
C SER A 428 15.08 16.05 0.31
N ILE A 429 15.61 15.10 1.08
CA ILE A 429 14.84 13.99 1.65
C ILE A 429 13.82 14.58 2.63
N LYS A 430 12.54 14.50 2.26
CA LYS A 430 11.42 14.86 3.13
C LYS A 430 11.02 13.63 3.95
N PHE A 431 10.71 13.85 5.22
CA PHE A 431 10.18 12.85 6.14
C PHE A 431 8.68 13.12 6.42
N PRO A 432 7.84 12.11 6.68
CA PRO A 432 8.20 10.69 6.84
C PRO A 432 8.68 10.01 5.56
N ASN A 433 9.62 9.07 5.69
CA ASN A 433 10.21 8.32 4.58
C ASN A 433 10.62 6.90 5.04
N GLU A 434 11.22 6.09 4.16
CA GLU A 434 11.76 4.77 4.53
C GLU A 434 12.67 4.87 5.77
N ASP A 435 12.39 4.07 6.79
CA ASP A 435 12.91 4.29 8.15
C ASP A 435 14.44 4.14 8.24
N LEU A 436 15.04 3.35 7.35
CA LEU A 436 16.50 3.19 7.25
C LEU A 436 17.21 4.48 6.79
N LEU A 437 16.51 5.38 6.09
CA LEU A 437 17.02 6.69 5.65
C LEU A 437 17.07 7.72 6.78
N VAL A 438 16.49 7.42 7.95
CA VAL A 438 16.52 8.32 9.10
C VAL A 438 17.94 8.32 9.69
N GLU A 439 18.62 9.47 9.54
CA GLU A 439 20.02 9.65 9.95
C GLU A 439 20.28 9.19 11.39
N GLU A 440 21.35 8.41 11.58
CA GLU A 440 21.81 7.96 12.89
C GLU A 440 22.29 9.13 13.75
N GLU A 441 22.07 9.00 15.07
CA GLU A 441 22.57 9.96 16.03
C GLU A 441 24.07 9.71 16.28
N LYS A 442 24.90 10.70 15.90
CA LYS A 442 26.35 10.55 15.81
C LYS A 442 27.07 10.53 17.18
N ASP A 443 26.39 10.96 18.24
CA ASP A 443 26.84 10.78 19.61
C ASP A 443 26.41 9.38 20.10
N GLU A 444 27.38 8.49 20.33
CA GLU A 444 27.15 7.19 20.98
C GLU A 444 26.43 7.31 22.34
N SER A 445 26.65 8.42 23.06
CA SER A 445 25.99 8.70 24.34
C SER A 445 24.51 9.11 24.24
N LYS A 446 23.98 9.30 23.02
CA LYS A 446 22.57 9.67 22.79
C LYS A 446 21.75 8.59 22.08
N ILE A 447 22.41 7.62 21.43
CA ILE A 447 21.70 6.47 20.85
C ILE A 447 20.90 5.76 21.93
N LYS A 448 19.57 5.82 21.81
CA LYS A 448 18.65 5.04 22.62
C LYS A 448 18.78 3.57 22.21
N THR A 449 19.24 2.73 23.12
CA THR A 449 19.11 1.28 22.99
C THR A 449 17.64 0.87 23.19
N ARG A 450 17.13 -0.05 22.37
CA ARG A 450 15.80 -0.64 22.57
C ARG A 450 15.74 -1.35 23.94
N PRO A 451 14.62 -1.33 24.68
CA PRO A 451 14.45 -2.16 25.86
C PRO A 451 14.59 -3.65 25.50
N ALA A 452 15.25 -4.40 26.37
CA ALA A 452 15.51 -5.83 26.19
C ALA A 452 14.21 -6.65 26.25
N PHE A 453 14.09 -7.66 25.40
CA PHE A 453 12.95 -8.58 25.38
C PHE A 453 13.28 -9.91 26.06
N ASN A 454 12.23 -10.57 26.53
CA ASN A 454 12.31 -11.89 27.12
C ASN A 454 12.29 -12.96 26.01
N ARG A 455 13.31 -13.83 25.99
CA ARG A 455 13.43 -14.98 25.08
C ARG A 455 12.89 -16.30 25.68
N ASN A 456 12.44 -16.29 26.93
CA ASN A 456 11.90 -17.49 27.59
C ASN A 456 10.47 -17.77 27.10
N LEU A 457 10.39 -18.41 25.93
CA LEU A 457 9.16 -18.82 25.25
C LEU A 457 8.84 -20.30 25.52
N PRO A 458 7.56 -20.66 25.75
CA PRO A 458 7.17 -22.05 25.88
C PRO A 458 7.29 -22.78 24.54
N PHE A 459 7.60 -24.08 24.59
CA PHE A 459 7.80 -24.95 23.42
C PHE A 459 8.94 -24.59 22.45
N GLY A 460 9.73 -23.52 22.68
CA GLY A 460 10.95 -23.23 21.93
C GLY A 460 10.72 -23.06 20.42
N ASP A 461 11.30 -23.95 19.61
CA ASP A 461 11.11 -24.02 18.15
C ASP A 461 9.63 -24.16 17.74
N GLN A 462 8.79 -24.72 18.61
CA GLN A 462 7.37 -24.92 18.36
C GLN A 462 6.49 -23.84 19.02
N PHE A 463 7.07 -22.73 19.48
CA PHE A 463 6.33 -21.61 20.06
C PHE A 463 5.25 -21.07 19.10
N GLU A 464 5.54 -20.93 17.81
CA GLU A 464 4.55 -20.44 16.83
C GLU A 464 3.37 -21.41 16.69
N LYS A 465 3.63 -22.73 16.69
CA LYS A 465 2.57 -23.76 16.70
C LYS A 465 1.70 -23.67 17.96
N PHE A 466 2.31 -23.47 19.13
CA PHE A 466 1.63 -23.24 20.41
C PHE A 466 0.75 -21.98 20.36
N LEU A 467 1.29 -20.87 19.88
CA LEU A 467 0.61 -19.58 19.74
C LEU A 467 -0.56 -19.65 18.75
N MET A 468 -0.38 -20.32 17.60
CA MET A 468 -1.45 -20.58 16.62
C MET A 468 -2.58 -21.42 17.22
N CYS A 469 -2.26 -22.48 17.98
CA CYS A 469 -3.27 -23.30 18.65
C CYS A 469 -4.06 -22.48 19.67
N TRP A 470 -3.38 -21.70 20.52
CA TRP A 470 -4.03 -20.81 21.49
C TRP A 470 -4.92 -19.76 20.81
N SER A 471 -4.41 -19.12 19.74
CA SER A 471 -5.13 -18.11 18.98
C SER A 471 -6.39 -18.69 18.33
N PHE A 472 -6.30 -19.82 17.62
CA PHE A 472 -7.45 -20.47 16.99
C PHE A 472 -8.54 -20.80 18.03
N LEU A 473 -8.18 -21.40 19.17
CA LEU A 473 -9.14 -21.79 20.21
C LEU A 473 -9.87 -20.58 20.83
N ASN A 474 -9.22 -19.43 20.91
CA ASN A 474 -9.83 -18.18 21.42
C ASN A 474 -10.59 -17.41 20.33
N VAL A 475 -10.08 -17.35 19.10
CA VAL A 475 -10.73 -16.71 17.93
C VAL A 475 -12.01 -17.43 17.55
N PHE A 476 -12.00 -18.77 17.52
CA PHE A 476 -13.14 -19.61 17.17
C PHE A 476 -13.91 -20.14 18.38
N GLY A 477 -13.68 -19.57 19.57
CA GLY A 477 -14.38 -19.98 20.81
C GLY A 477 -15.91 -19.90 20.74
N THR A 478 -16.50 -19.13 19.82
CA THR A 478 -17.96 -19.09 19.62
C THR A 478 -18.47 -20.33 18.88
N PRO A 479 -18.04 -20.65 17.63
CA PRO A 479 -18.44 -21.89 16.96
C PRO A 479 -17.98 -23.17 17.69
N LEU A 480 -16.92 -23.12 18.49
CA LEU A 480 -16.42 -24.22 19.34
C LEU A 480 -17.11 -24.34 20.71
N GLU A 481 -17.99 -23.40 21.08
CA GLU A 481 -18.63 -23.30 22.40
C GLU A 481 -17.63 -23.28 23.58
N LEU A 482 -16.44 -22.72 23.33
CA LEU A 482 -15.30 -22.67 24.26
C LEU A 482 -15.12 -21.23 24.78
N SER A 483 -15.10 -21.07 26.11
CA SER A 483 -14.82 -19.77 26.72
C SER A 483 -13.37 -19.35 26.49
N PRO A 484 -13.07 -18.04 26.38
CA PRO A 484 -11.69 -17.57 26.27
C PRO A 484 -10.87 -17.87 27.54
N PHE A 485 -9.56 -18.05 27.37
CA PHE A 485 -8.60 -18.43 28.42
C PHE A 485 -7.21 -17.81 28.18
N ALA A 486 -6.47 -17.58 29.25
CA ALA A 486 -5.13 -17.00 29.16
C ALA A 486 -4.14 -17.96 28.49
N ILE A 487 -3.11 -17.41 27.84
CA ILE A 487 -2.03 -18.21 27.25
C ILE A 487 -1.26 -18.99 28.34
N ASP A 488 -1.11 -18.40 29.52
CA ASP A 488 -0.47 -19.03 30.68
C ASP A 488 -1.29 -20.21 31.23
N ASP A 489 -2.64 -20.14 31.21
CA ASP A 489 -3.51 -21.26 31.60
C ASP A 489 -3.34 -22.45 30.64
N PHE A 490 -3.16 -22.17 29.35
CA PHE A 490 -2.96 -23.18 28.30
C PHE A 490 -1.57 -23.82 28.39
N GLU A 491 -0.53 -22.99 28.58
CA GLU A 491 0.85 -23.42 28.82
C GLU A 491 0.93 -24.40 30.01
N GLN A 492 0.44 -23.97 31.18
CA GLN A 492 0.45 -24.77 32.40
C GLN A 492 -0.39 -26.04 32.27
N SER A 493 -1.51 -25.98 31.53
CA SER A 493 -2.33 -27.16 31.23
C SER A 493 -1.60 -28.21 30.40
N LEU A 494 -0.84 -27.80 29.37
CA LEU A 494 -0.09 -28.75 28.53
C LEU A 494 1.08 -29.40 29.29
N TYR A 495 1.81 -28.62 30.10
CA TYR A 495 2.89 -29.14 30.94
C TYR A 495 2.39 -30.03 32.10
N HIS A 496 1.11 -29.93 32.51
CA HIS A 496 0.54 -30.76 33.57
C HIS A 496 0.68 -32.26 33.27
N SER A 497 1.49 -32.96 34.07
CA SER A 497 1.86 -34.37 33.85
C SER A 497 1.18 -35.37 34.79
N SER A 498 0.50 -34.89 35.83
CA SER A 498 -0.22 -35.71 36.81
C SER A 498 -1.69 -35.94 36.41
N ALA A 499 -2.33 -36.95 36.99
CA ALA A 499 -3.79 -37.10 36.94
C ALA A 499 -4.43 -36.38 38.16
N PRO A 500 -5.65 -35.81 38.04
CA PRO A 500 -6.52 -35.79 36.86
C PRO A 500 -6.08 -34.76 35.81
N THR A 501 -6.40 -35.01 34.53
CA THR A 501 -6.16 -34.06 33.43
C THR A 501 -6.85 -32.71 33.70
N PRO A 502 -6.21 -31.56 33.40
CA PRO A 502 -6.81 -30.25 33.61
C PRO A 502 -8.15 -30.07 32.87
N PRO A 503 -9.17 -29.43 33.50
CA PRO A 503 -10.47 -29.21 32.88
C PRO A 503 -10.40 -28.46 31.54
N LEU A 504 -9.44 -27.55 31.38
CA LEU A 504 -9.22 -26.82 30.14
C LEU A 504 -8.87 -27.75 28.96
N LEU A 505 -8.00 -28.76 29.16
CA LEU A 505 -7.68 -29.70 28.07
C LEU A 505 -8.87 -30.61 27.72
N ALA A 506 -9.61 -31.09 28.73
CA ALA A 506 -10.80 -31.91 28.50
C ALA A 506 -11.87 -31.16 27.70
N GLU A 507 -12.10 -29.88 28.04
CA GLU A 507 -13.02 -29.01 27.31
C GLU A 507 -12.52 -28.67 25.89
N ILE A 508 -11.21 -28.39 25.70
CA ILE A 508 -10.61 -28.16 24.38
C ILE A 508 -10.80 -29.37 23.46
N HIS A 509 -10.33 -30.56 23.86
CA HIS A 509 -10.39 -31.76 23.03
C HIS A 509 -11.82 -32.14 22.70
N ALA A 510 -12.71 -32.14 23.70
CA ALA A 510 -14.09 -32.48 23.48
C ALA A 510 -14.85 -31.43 22.65
N SER A 511 -14.49 -30.14 22.68
CA SER A 511 -15.10 -29.13 21.77
C SER A 511 -14.59 -29.28 20.33
N LEU A 512 -13.32 -29.63 20.13
CA LEU A 512 -12.78 -29.95 18.80
C LEU A 512 -13.44 -31.23 18.24
N LEU A 513 -13.49 -32.31 19.04
CA LEU A 513 -14.17 -33.55 18.67
C LEU A 513 -15.67 -33.34 18.41
N ASN A 514 -16.37 -32.59 19.28
CA ASN A 514 -17.79 -32.28 19.04
C ASN A 514 -18.00 -31.47 17.76
N ALA A 515 -17.10 -30.56 17.38
CA ALA A 515 -17.22 -29.85 16.10
C ALA A 515 -17.13 -30.81 14.88
N LEU A 516 -16.27 -31.83 14.93
CA LEU A 516 -16.17 -32.88 13.91
C LEU A 516 -17.42 -33.80 13.89
N VAL A 517 -17.89 -34.21 15.07
CA VAL A 517 -19.10 -35.07 15.21
C VAL A 517 -20.36 -34.32 14.75
N SER A 518 -20.54 -33.07 15.18
CA SER A 518 -21.66 -32.20 14.77
C SER A 518 -21.69 -32.02 13.24
N ASN A 519 -20.53 -31.80 12.61
CA ASN A 519 -20.37 -31.73 11.16
C ASN A 519 -20.76 -33.05 10.47
N HIS A 520 -20.37 -34.20 11.03
CA HIS A 520 -20.74 -35.52 10.50
C HIS A 520 -22.24 -35.84 10.64
N LEU A 521 -22.83 -35.56 11.80
CA LEU A 521 -24.26 -35.74 12.07
C LEU A 521 -25.14 -34.82 11.20
N ALA A 522 -24.62 -33.65 10.79
CA ALA A 522 -25.22 -32.78 9.79
C ALA A 522 -25.07 -33.29 8.34
N ASN A 523 -24.54 -34.51 8.12
CA ASN A 523 -24.29 -35.16 6.83
C ASN A 523 -23.22 -34.50 5.94
N TYR A 524 -22.38 -33.63 6.50
CA TYR A 524 -21.19 -33.13 5.79
C TYR A 524 -20.08 -34.19 5.82
N PRO A 525 -19.23 -34.26 4.76
CA PRO A 525 -18.06 -35.14 4.78
C PRO A 525 -17.13 -34.75 5.93
N LEU A 526 -16.61 -35.75 6.65
CA LEU A 526 -15.61 -35.53 7.70
C LEU A 526 -14.32 -34.93 7.09
N PRO A 527 -13.83 -33.79 7.61
CA PRO A 527 -12.57 -33.17 7.16
C PRO A 527 -11.39 -34.13 7.13
N LYS A 528 -10.47 -33.89 6.19
CA LYS A 528 -9.20 -34.61 6.04
C LYS A 528 -8.02 -33.66 6.28
N PRO A 529 -6.83 -34.15 6.68
CA PRO A 529 -5.63 -33.33 6.70
C PRO A 529 -5.34 -32.75 5.31
N LEU A 530 -4.89 -31.50 5.26
CA LEU A 530 -4.63 -30.73 4.04
C LEU A 530 -3.62 -31.41 3.12
N SER A 531 -2.61 -32.09 3.70
CA SER A 531 -1.62 -32.90 2.98
C SER A 531 -2.23 -34.06 2.17
N SER A 532 -3.35 -34.61 2.65
CA SER A 532 -4.06 -35.73 2.00
C SER A 532 -5.08 -35.30 0.94
N ILE A 533 -5.29 -33.99 0.73
CA ILE A 533 -6.24 -33.49 -0.26
C ILE A 533 -5.76 -33.82 -1.67
N GLY A 534 -6.62 -34.47 -2.46
CA GLY A 534 -6.31 -34.89 -3.82
C GLY A 534 -5.46 -36.17 -3.93
N ARG A 535 -5.05 -36.77 -2.80
CA ARG A 535 -4.28 -38.01 -2.75
C ARG A 535 -5.15 -39.19 -2.30
N THR A 536 -4.76 -40.40 -2.70
CA THR A 536 -5.09 -41.63 -1.96
C THR A 536 -4.19 -41.67 -0.74
N ALA A 537 -4.75 -42.00 0.43
CA ALA A 537 -3.94 -42.30 1.60
C ALA A 537 -3.47 -43.76 1.51
N ASP A 538 -2.17 -43.98 1.69
CA ASP A 538 -1.62 -45.31 1.94
C ASP A 538 -1.95 -45.74 3.38
N ASP A 539 -2.10 -47.04 3.65
CA ASP A 539 -2.40 -47.51 5.01
C ASP A 539 -1.10 -47.67 5.82
N ASP A 540 -0.70 -46.59 6.49
CA ASP A 540 0.46 -46.49 7.38
C ASP A 540 0.57 -47.66 8.40
N ARG A 541 -0.54 -48.34 8.69
CA ARG A 541 -0.65 -49.38 9.71
C ARG A 541 0.06 -50.70 9.38
N GLU A 542 0.36 -50.97 8.11
CA GLU A 542 0.98 -52.25 7.67
C GLU A 542 2.48 -52.35 8.07
N TYR A 543 3.16 -51.22 8.26
CA TYR A 543 4.63 -51.16 8.45
C TYR A 543 5.10 -50.60 9.80
N TRP A 544 4.20 -50.33 10.74
CA TRP A 544 4.57 -49.74 12.04
C TRP A 544 4.90 -50.80 13.12
N GLU A 545 6.10 -50.68 13.68
CA GLU A 545 6.54 -51.36 14.90
C GLU A 545 6.83 -50.31 16.00
N GLY A 546 5.92 -50.19 16.97
CA GLY A 546 6.04 -49.28 18.10
C GLY A 546 6.89 -49.80 19.25
N ALA A 547 7.10 -48.94 20.25
CA ALA A 547 7.92 -49.24 21.42
C ALA A 547 7.58 -50.59 22.10
N ASN A 548 8.61 -51.37 22.44
CA ASN A 548 8.52 -52.75 22.96
C ASN A 548 7.98 -53.81 21.98
N GLY A 549 8.07 -53.58 20.67
CA GLY A 549 7.61 -54.52 19.64
C GLY A 549 6.09 -54.58 19.55
N ALA A 550 5.42 -53.44 19.77
CA ALA A 550 3.98 -53.31 19.61
C ALA A 550 3.65 -53.19 18.12
N THR A 551 2.74 -54.02 17.61
CA THR A 551 2.26 -53.95 16.22
C THR A 551 0.84 -53.38 16.18
N THR A 552 0.40 -52.94 15.01
CA THR A 552 -0.98 -52.46 14.80
C THR A 552 -2.03 -53.54 15.06
N GLU A 553 -1.70 -54.83 14.87
CA GLU A 553 -2.53 -55.98 15.28
C GLU A 553 -2.86 -55.96 16.79
N MET A 554 -1.96 -55.46 17.63
CA MET A 554 -2.17 -55.35 19.08
C MET A 554 -3.05 -54.14 19.45
N LEU A 555 -3.00 -53.07 18.66
CA LEU A 555 -3.83 -51.87 18.87
C LEU A 555 -5.27 -52.07 18.36
N ASN A 556 -5.44 -52.72 17.20
CA ASN A 556 -6.71 -52.85 16.49
C ASN A 556 -7.91 -53.30 17.38
N PRO A 557 -7.84 -54.39 18.18
CA PRO A 557 -8.99 -54.83 18.98
C PRO A 557 -9.40 -53.88 20.12
N ILE A 558 -8.60 -52.85 20.43
CA ILE A 558 -8.96 -51.76 21.37
C ILE A 558 -9.43 -50.53 20.59
N CYS A 559 -8.81 -50.22 19.45
CA CYS A 559 -9.05 -48.99 18.71
C CYS A 559 -10.24 -49.07 17.74
N GLU A 560 -10.50 -50.22 17.12
CA GLU A 560 -11.59 -50.41 16.14
C GLU A 560 -12.99 -50.16 16.74
N PRO A 561 -13.34 -50.64 17.95
CA PRO A 561 -14.62 -50.28 18.58
C PRO A 561 -14.74 -48.77 18.86
N LEU A 562 -13.64 -48.13 19.31
CA LEU A 562 -13.62 -46.69 19.59
C LEU A 562 -13.72 -45.85 18.31
N ALA A 563 -13.14 -46.33 17.21
CA ALA A 563 -13.22 -45.72 15.89
C ALA A 563 -14.65 -45.75 15.31
N GLU A 564 -15.48 -46.72 15.70
CA GLU A 564 -16.90 -46.72 15.34
C GLU A 564 -17.79 -45.95 16.32
N GLU A 565 -17.46 -45.92 17.62
CA GLU A 565 -18.26 -45.21 18.63
C GLU A 565 -18.13 -43.67 18.54
N TRP A 566 -16.94 -43.11 18.29
CA TRP A 566 -16.69 -41.66 18.47
C TRP A 566 -17.53 -40.73 17.57
N LYS A 567 -18.04 -41.23 16.44
CA LYS A 567 -18.87 -40.50 15.47
C LYS A 567 -20.35 -40.46 15.82
N GLN A 568 -20.82 -41.29 16.73
CA GLN A 568 -22.26 -41.59 16.90
C GLN A 568 -23.03 -40.54 17.72
N SER A 569 -22.36 -39.83 18.63
CA SER A 569 -22.97 -38.86 19.53
C SER A 569 -21.96 -37.82 20.03
N GLU A 570 -22.38 -36.56 20.13
CA GLU A 570 -21.58 -35.50 20.74
C GLU A 570 -21.29 -35.80 22.23
N ILE A 571 -20.07 -35.48 22.69
CA ILE A 571 -19.61 -35.68 24.07
C ILE A 571 -20.37 -34.72 24.98
N THR A 572 -21.13 -35.26 25.94
CA THR A 572 -21.97 -34.49 26.85
C THR A 572 -21.15 -33.64 27.82
N THR A 573 -21.59 -32.42 28.13
CA THR A 573 -21.04 -31.54 29.19
C THR A 573 -21.01 -32.21 30.57
N ARG A 574 -22.07 -32.97 30.89
CA ARG A 574 -22.27 -33.66 32.17
C ARG A 574 -21.09 -34.56 32.54
N ASP A 575 -20.88 -34.74 33.84
CA ASP A 575 -19.83 -35.58 34.42
C ASP A 575 -18.39 -35.19 34.01
N GLY A 576 -18.20 -33.94 33.56
CA GLY A 576 -16.90 -33.37 33.18
C GLY A 576 -16.41 -33.80 31.80
N ARG A 577 -17.32 -33.91 30.82
CA ARG A 577 -17.05 -34.44 29.46
C ARG A 577 -16.37 -35.82 29.42
N ARG A 578 -16.63 -36.65 30.44
CA ARG A 578 -16.06 -37.99 30.61
C ARG A 578 -16.13 -38.83 29.32
N GLY A 579 -15.00 -39.38 28.89
CA GLY A 579 -14.92 -40.26 27.73
C GLY A 579 -14.39 -39.60 26.46
N TRP A 580 -14.11 -38.28 26.50
CA TRP A 580 -13.42 -37.58 25.42
C TRP A 580 -12.07 -38.24 25.06
N GLU A 581 -11.39 -38.88 26.02
CA GLU A 581 -10.12 -39.58 25.80
C GLU A 581 -10.28 -40.83 24.93
N ASN A 582 -11.43 -41.52 25.06
CA ASN A 582 -11.78 -42.68 24.23
C ASN A 582 -12.15 -42.21 22.81
N ALA A 583 -12.93 -41.14 22.70
CA ALA A 583 -13.30 -40.53 21.42
C ALA A 583 -12.06 -39.99 20.67
N LEU A 584 -11.07 -39.45 21.40
CA LEU A 584 -9.80 -39.04 20.84
C LEU A 584 -9.02 -40.22 20.24
N VAL A 585 -8.93 -41.35 20.95
CA VAL A 585 -8.26 -42.56 20.43
C VAL A 585 -8.96 -43.09 19.17
N GLY A 586 -10.30 -43.13 19.14
CA GLY A 586 -11.06 -43.51 17.96
C GLY A 586 -10.83 -42.58 16.76
N CYS A 587 -10.84 -41.25 17.00
CA CYS A 587 -10.58 -40.24 15.98
C CYS A 587 -9.15 -40.31 15.42
N LEU A 588 -8.15 -40.50 16.29
CA LEU A 588 -6.75 -40.69 15.88
C LEU A 588 -6.58 -41.96 15.05
N TRP A 589 -7.15 -43.10 15.49
CA TRP A 589 -7.03 -44.38 14.78
C TRP A 589 -7.63 -44.35 13.37
N GLU A 590 -8.77 -43.66 13.20
CA GLU A 590 -9.43 -43.55 11.91
C GLU A 590 -8.79 -42.52 10.96
N ARG A 591 -8.37 -41.35 11.49
CA ARG A 591 -8.16 -40.15 10.67
C ARG A 591 -6.74 -39.59 10.65
N ALA A 592 -5.88 -40.00 11.58
CA ALA A 592 -4.48 -39.56 11.56
C ALA A 592 -3.66 -40.40 10.57
N THR A 593 -2.62 -39.79 10.02
CA THR A 593 -1.65 -40.43 9.11
C THR A 593 -0.25 -39.97 9.49
N LEU A 594 0.79 -40.70 9.10
CA LEU A 594 2.18 -40.36 9.40
C LEU A 594 2.59 -39.02 8.75
N GLU A 595 2.01 -38.65 7.61
CA GLU A 595 2.22 -37.34 6.96
C GLU A 595 1.59 -36.18 7.75
N ALA A 596 0.47 -36.40 8.45
CA ALA A 596 -0.26 -35.35 9.18
C ALA A 596 0.10 -35.27 10.67
N LEU A 597 0.45 -36.40 11.30
CA LEU A 597 0.79 -36.51 12.71
C LEU A 597 1.76 -37.70 12.90
N PRO A 598 3.08 -37.50 12.72
CA PRO A 598 4.06 -38.58 12.65
C PRO A 598 4.01 -39.58 13.82
N ASP A 599 3.81 -39.10 15.04
CA ASP A 599 3.82 -39.94 16.25
C ASP A 599 2.46 -40.61 16.55
N TYR A 600 1.45 -40.58 15.65
CA TYR A 600 0.06 -40.89 16.03
C TYR A 600 -0.15 -42.31 16.59
N LEU A 601 0.52 -43.32 16.05
CA LEU A 601 0.41 -44.71 16.52
C LEU A 601 1.11 -44.91 17.88
N ASP A 602 2.26 -44.28 18.12
CA ASP A 602 2.93 -44.30 19.42
C ASP A 602 2.16 -43.48 20.49
N ASN A 603 1.46 -42.42 20.09
CA ASN A 603 0.50 -41.72 20.95
C ASN A 603 -0.67 -42.63 21.34
N ILE A 604 -1.27 -43.35 20.38
CA ILE A 604 -2.32 -44.34 20.65
C ILE A 604 -1.80 -45.44 21.58
N LEU A 605 -0.59 -45.97 21.34
CA LEU A 605 0.07 -46.96 22.19
C LEU A 605 0.24 -46.46 23.63
N HIS A 606 0.75 -45.24 23.84
CA HIS A 606 0.91 -44.66 25.17
C HIS A 606 -0.43 -44.38 25.89
N LEU A 607 -1.48 -44.06 25.14
CA LEU A 607 -2.83 -43.83 25.67
C LEU A 607 -3.57 -45.13 26.02
N THR A 608 -3.37 -46.19 25.26
CA THR A 608 -4.08 -47.47 25.42
C THR A 608 -3.27 -48.53 26.20
N PHE A 609 -1.96 -48.35 26.37
CA PHE A 609 -1.08 -49.28 27.09
C PHE A 609 -0.13 -48.58 28.08
N GLU A 610 0.30 -49.34 29.08
CA GLU A 610 1.38 -48.99 30.01
C GLU A 610 2.51 -50.03 29.95
N PRO A 611 3.78 -49.65 30.19
CA PRO A 611 4.89 -50.60 30.25
C PRO A 611 4.73 -51.54 31.45
N LYS A 612 5.02 -52.84 31.26
CA LYS A 612 5.01 -53.82 32.35
C LYS A 612 5.99 -53.38 33.45
N PRO A 613 5.56 -53.27 34.72
CA PRO A 613 6.45 -52.91 35.81
C PRO A 613 7.55 -53.97 35.95
N ALA A 614 8.79 -53.54 36.17
CA ALA A 614 9.93 -54.44 36.33
C ALA A 614 9.65 -55.47 37.45
N PRO A 615 9.95 -56.77 37.24
CA PRO A 615 9.56 -57.82 38.17
C PRO A 615 10.24 -57.62 39.52
N THR A 616 9.45 -57.26 40.54
CA THR A 616 9.91 -56.90 41.90
C THR A 616 10.48 -58.07 42.70
N ARG A 617 10.65 -59.24 42.08
CA ARG A 617 11.30 -60.43 42.65
C ARG A 617 11.96 -61.27 41.56
N PRO A 618 13.24 -61.67 41.69
CA PRO A 618 13.86 -62.59 40.75
C PRO A 618 13.29 -64.01 40.92
N THR A 619 12.35 -64.39 40.05
CA THR A 619 11.72 -65.71 40.03
C THR A 619 12.51 -66.70 39.18
N TRP A 620 13.38 -67.49 39.80
CA TRP A 620 14.17 -68.54 39.14
C TRP A 620 13.38 -69.85 38.89
N SER A 621 12.04 -69.80 38.91
CA SER A 621 11.17 -70.96 39.03
C SER A 621 10.41 -71.27 37.73
N THR A 622 10.98 -72.22 36.98
CA THR A 622 10.44 -72.96 35.82
C THR A 622 8.92 -72.91 35.58
N GLY A 623 8.55 -72.36 34.41
CA GLY A 623 7.25 -72.56 33.76
C GLY A 623 7.22 -71.86 32.39
N PRO A 624 6.63 -72.45 31.32
CA PRO A 624 6.49 -71.77 30.04
C PRO A 624 5.37 -70.74 30.11
N SER A 625 5.72 -69.46 30.28
CA SER A 625 4.75 -68.36 30.29
C SER A 625 4.00 -68.27 28.96
N SER A 626 2.68 -68.28 29.01
CA SER A 626 1.85 -68.29 27.80
C SER A 626 1.88 -66.95 27.06
N SER A 627 2.26 -67.01 25.78
CA SER A 627 1.68 -66.19 24.69
C SER A 627 1.41 -64.69 25.00
N SER A 628 2.45 -63.92 25.26
CA SER A 628 2.42 -62.44 25.15
C SER A 628 3.85 -61.94 24.92
N SER A 629 4.18 -61.66 23.66
CA SER A 629 5.52 -61.25 23.20
C SER A 629 5.91 -59.82 23.59
N THR A 630 4.93 -58.94 23.85
CA THR A 630 5.15 -57.51 24.07
C THR A 630 5.29 -57.15 25.56
N ASN A 631 6.12 -56.15 25.88
CA ASN A 631 6.38 -55.75 27.27
C ASN A 631 5.37 -54.74 27.86
N VAL A 632 4.12 -54.76 27.41
CA VAL A 632 3.07 -53.79 27.81
C VAL A 632 1.79 -54.43 28.35
N ILE A 633 0.96 -53.64 29.05
CA ILE A 633 -0.35 -54.00 29.63
C ILE A 633 -1.39 -53.00 29.13
N ALA A 634 -2.60 -53.45 28.78
CA ALA A 634 -3.68 -52.54 28.38
C ALA A 634 -4.15 -51.68 29.56
N SER A 635 -4.33 -50.38 29.33
CA SER A 635 -4.66 -49.36 30.33
C SER A 635 -5.78 -48.43 29.80
N LYS A 636 -6.23 -47.45 30.61
CA LYS A 636 -7.33 -46.56 30.22
C LYS A 636 -6.81 -45.19 29.74
N PRO A 637 -7.25 -44.67 28.57
CA PRO A 637 -6.84 -43.35 28.07
C PRO A 637 -6.98 -42.21 29.07
N SER A 638 -8.05 -42.18 29.86
CA SER A 638 -8.30 -41.19 30.92
C SER A 638 -7.30 -41.20 32.08
N SER A 639 -6.54 -42.29 32.26
CA SER A 639 -5.41 -42.35 33.20
C SER A 639 -4.04 -42.12 32.57
N ARG A 640 -3.96 -42.09 31.23
CA ARG A 640 -2.70 -41.99 30.47
C ARG A 640 -2.48 -40.62 29.83
N TYR A 641 -3.54 -39.93 29.39
CA TYR A 641 -3.41 -38.67 28.64
C TYR A 641 -2.58 -37.61 29.36
N SER A 642 -2.76 -37.43 30.67
CA SER A 642 -2.01 -36.45 31.45
C SER A 642 -0.50 -36.74 31.42
N THR A 643 -0.10 -38.01 31.40
CA THR A 643 1.30 -38.46 31.33
C THR A 643 1.94 -38.37 29.93
N LEU A 644 1.18 -37.96 28.91
CA LEU A 644 1.71 -37.76 27.56
C LEU A 644 2.65 -36.55 27.51
N HIS A 645 3.72 -36.62 26.70
CA HIS A 645 4.66 -35.51 26.54
C HIS A 645 3.94 -34.26 25.99
N HIS A 646 4.29 -33.08 26.52
CA HIS A 646 3.60 -31.82 26.19
C HIS A 646 3.64 -31.52 24.68
N THR A 647 4.74 -31.86 23.99
CA THR A 647 4.85 -31.67 22.52
C THR A 647 3.83 -32.52 21.76
N HIS A 648 3.58 -33.78 22.14
CA HIS A 648 2.57 -34.59 21.47
C HIS A 648 1.15 -34.12 21.83
N LYS A 649 0.90 -33.65 23.07
CA LYS A 649 -0.38 -33.00 23.43
C LYS A 649 -0.66 -31.80 22.51
N LEU A 650 0.35 -30.97 22.26
CA LEU A 650 0.26 -29.83 21.33
C LEU A 650 0.05 -30.28 19.88
N ASN A 651 0.81 -31.27 19.39
CA ASN A 651 0.66 -31.77 18.02
C ASN A 651 -0.74 -32.36 17.76
N ILE A 652 -1.32 -33.09 18.72
CA ILE A 652 -2.69 -33.61 18.62
C ILE A 652 -3.72 -32.47 18.55
N ILE A 653 -3.54 -31.41 19.35
CA ILE A 653 -4.42 -30.23 19.32
C ILE A 653 -4.30 -29.49 17.98
N ALA A 654 -3.07 -29.29 17.47
CA ALA A 654 -2.82 -28.66 16.17
C ALA A 654 -3.49 -29.43 15.02
N TRP A 655 -3.34 -30.75 15.00
CA TRP A 655 -3.98 -31.64 14.02
C TRP A 655 -5.51 -31.61 14.10
N LEU A 656 -6.09 -31.66 15.31
CA LEU A 656 -7.55 -31.50 15.49
C LEU A 656 -8.04 -30.13 15.00
N ILE A 657 -7.27 -29.06 15.25
CA ILE A 657 -7.57 -27.70 14.78
C ILE A 657 -7.58 -27.62 13.25
N GLU A 658 -6.63 -28.27 12.56
CA GLU A 658 -6.58 -28.34 11.10
C GLU A 658 -7.81 -29.02 10.49
N LEU A 659 -8.31 -30.09 11.12
CA LEU A 659 -9.56 -30.74 10.72
C LEU A 659 -10.78 -29.84 11.03
N VAL A 660 -10.82 -29.25 12.22
CA VAL A 660 -11.98 -28.44 12.68
C VAL A 660 -12.12 -27.13 11.90
N GLY A 661 -11.03 -26.51 11.47
CA GLY A 661 -11.03 -25.32 10.61
C GLY A 661 -11.71 -25.53 9.25
N GLN A 662 -11.91 -26.79 8.83
CA GLN A 662 -12.62 -27.17 7.61
C GLN A 662 -14.09 -27.58 7.86
N THR A 663 -14.61 -27.46 9.08
CA THR A 663 -16.02 -27.75 9.40
C THR A 663 -16.94 -26.59 9.02
N GLU A 664 -18.21 -26.90 8.75
CA GLU A 664 -19.19 -25.88 8.37
C GLU A 664 -19.43 -24.85 9.47
N ARG A 665 -19.38 -25.26 10.75
CA ARG A 665 -19.49 -24.36 11.92
C ARG A 665 -18.44 -23.24 11.90
N VAL A 666 -17.23 -23.53 11.41
CA VAL A 666 -16.16 -22.52 11.28
C VAL A 666 -16.35 -21.65 10.03
N ARG A 667 -16.77 -22.22 8.89
CA ARG A 667 -17.06 -21.45 7.67
C ARG A 667 -18.16 -20.41 7.88
N VAL A 668 -19.29 -20.81 8.45
CA VAL A 668 -20.42 -19.90 8.71
C VAL A 668 -19.99 -18.75 9.62
N PHE A 669 -19.21 -19.01 10.67
CA PHE A 669 -18.70 -17.97 11.56
C PHE A 669 -17.68 -17.02 10.90
N LEU A 670 -16.89 -17.51 9.93
CA LEU A 670 -16.03 -16.67 9.10
C LEU A 670 -16.86 -15.74 8.22
N ASP A 671 -17.88 -16.26 7.50
CA ASP A 671 -18.75 -15.47 6.64
C ASP A 671 -19.60 -14.44 7.43
N GLU A 672 -20.13 -14.83 8.59
CA GLU A 672 -20.77 -13.92 9.54
C GLU A 672 -19.81 -12.79 9.98
N SER A 673 -18.56 -13.14 10.30
CA SER A 673 -17.53 -12.15 10.68
C SER A 673 -17.15 -11.21 9.53
N VAL A 674 -17.10 -11.69 8.28
CA VAL A 674 -16.95 -10.82 7.10
C VAL A 674 -18.12 -9.85 7.01
N SER A 675 -19.36 -10.34 7.16
CA SER A 675 -20.57 -9.52 7.05
C SER A 675 -20.59 -8.42 8.12
N GLN A 676 -20.42 -8.81 9.40
CA GLN A 676 -20.39 -7.90 10.55
C GLN A 676 -19.24 -6.87 10.44
N LEU A 677 -18.07 -7.26 9.89
CA LEU A 677 -16.99 -6.32 9.61
C LEU A 677 -17.37 -5.26 8.55
N THR A 678 -18.29 -5.54 7.63
CA THR A 678 -18.83 -4.50 6.72
C THR A 678 -19.88 -3.62 7.37
N GLU A 679 -20.60 -4.12 8.37
CA GLU A 679 -21.63 -3.36 9.11
C GLU A 679 -20.99 -2.40 10.10
N VAL A 680 -20.06 -2.90 10.92
CA VAL A 680 -19.24 -2.07 11.83
C VAL A 680 -18.50 -0.96 11.08
N ARG A 681 -18.02 -1.20 9.85
CA ARG A 681 -17.42 -0.15 9.00
C ARG A 681 -18.40 0.95 8.61
N LYS A 682 -19.67 0.62 8.33
CA LYS A 682 -20.71 1.62 8.03
C LYS A 682 -21.03 2.42 9.30
N GLU A 683 -21.25 1.74 10.42
CA GLU A 683 -21.52 2.39 11.70
C GLU A 683 -20.36 3.28 12.16
N GLN A 684 -19.09 2.87 11.97
CA GLN A 684 -17.94 3.74 12.23
C GLN A 684 -17.95 5.00 11.36
N VAL A 685 -18.35 4.93 10.08
CA VAL A 685 -18.43 6.08 9.18
C VAL A 685 -19.59 7.01 9.57
N ASP A 686 -20.76 6.45 9.88
CA ASP A 686 -21.93 7.23 10.24
C ASP A 686 -21.77 7.88 11.63
N VAL A 687 -21.25 7.16 12.63
CA VAL A 687 -20.88 7.74 13.94
C VAL A 687 -19.78 8.79 13.82
N LYS A 688 -18.79 8.63 12.93
CA LYS A 688 -17.80 9.69 12.65
C LYS A 688 -18.42 10.90 11.95
N ARG A 689 -19.48 10.72 11.14
CA ARG A 689 -20.25 11.84 10.55
C ARG A 689 -21.08 12.58 11.61
N GLU A 690 -21.76 11.84 12.49
CA GLU A 690 -22.48 12.39 13.65
C GLU A 690 -21.52 13.16 14.57
N PHE A 691 -20.40 12.55 14.96
CA PHE A 691 -19.37 13.18 15.78
C PHE A 691 -18.85 14.49 15.17
N LYS A 692 -18.47 14.50 13.88
CA LYS A 692 -18.02 15.73 13.19
C LYS A 692 -19.11 16.80 13.16
N LYS A 693 -20.39 16.43 13.02
CA LYS A 693 -21.51 17.38 13.07
C LYS A 693 -21.68 18.00 14.47
N ILE A 694 -21.69 17.19 15.52
CA ILE A 694 -21.84 17.68 16.92
C ILE A 694 -20.62 18.53 17.33
N VAL A 695 -19.40 18.17 16.91
CA VAL A 695 -18.19 18.98 17.13
C VAL A 695 -18.24 20.32 16.37
N ALA A 696 -18.76 20.34 15.14
CA ALA A 696 -18.97 21.59 14.40
C ALA A 696 -20.07 22.47 15.04
N GLU A 697 -21.16 21.88 15.53
CA GLU A 697 -22.22 22.58 16.27
C GLU A 697 -21.70 23.16 17.59
N ARG A 698 -20.82 22.44 18.30
CA ARG A 698 -20.09 22.95 19.47
C ARG A 698 -19.17 24.12 19.11
N GLY A 699 -18.35 23.98 18.07
CA GLY A 699 -17.42 25.02 17.62
C GLY A 699 -18.12 26.28 17.13
N ALA A 700 -19.32 26.17 16.57
CA ALA A 700 -20.15 27.30 16.17
C ALA A 700 -20.72 28.12 17.36
N LEU A 701 -20.65 27.59 18.59
CA LEU A 701 -21.04 28.30 19.82
C LEU A 701 -19.86 29.00 20.50
N ASP A 702 -18.62 28.72 20.11
CA ASP A 702 -17.45 29.40 20.65
C ASP A 702 -17.22 30.77 19.96
N PRO A 703 -16.83 31.81 20.72
CA PRO A 703 -16.71 33.16 20.17
C PRO A 703 -15.53 33.26 19.21
N LYS A 704 -15.77 33.81 18.01
CA LYS A 704 -14.69 34.15 17.07
C LYS A 704 -13.84 35.29 17.64
N GLU A 705 -12.68 34.93 18.21
CA GLU A 705 -11.65 35.90 18.54
C GLU A 705 -11.12 36.56 17.24
N LYS A 706 -10.75 37.84 17.34
CA LYS A 706 -10.01 38.51 16.26
C LYS A 706 -8.54 38.12 16.39
N PRO A 707 -7.82 37.82 15.30
CA PRO A 707 -6.38 37.70 15.37
C PRO A 707 -5.78 39.03 15.84
N ALA A 708 -5.00 38.97 16.91
CA ALA A 708 -4.11 40.06 17.31
C ALA A 708 -2.80 39.91 16.52
N ASP A 709 -2.33 40.99 15.90
CA ASP A 709 -1.08 40.99 15.17
C ASP A 709 0.10 41.17 16.13
N MET A 710 1.09 40.30 16.04
CA MET A 710 2.28 40.25 16.90
C MET A 710 3.45 39.70 16.07
N SER A 711 4.19 40.61 15.45
CA SER A 711 5.50 40.32 14.87
C SER A 711 6.59 40.92 15.73
N THR A 712 7.43 40.07 16.33
CA THR A 712 8.70 40.46 16.92
C THR A 712 9.64 39.27 16.96
N GLU A 713 10.84 39.40 16.39
CA GLU A 713 11.86 38.36 16.48
C GLU A 713 12.51 38.37 17.87
N GLY A 714 12.65 37.20 18.51
CA GLY A 714 13.21 37.07 19.84
C GLY A 714 13.41 35.60 20.24
N ASP A 715 14.64 35.11 20.11
CA ASP A 715 15.01 33.70 20.32
C ASP A 715 15.04 33.33 21.82
N SER A 716 14.27 32.31 22.22
CA SER A 716 14.29 31.69 23.57
C SER A 716 13.43 30.41 23.63
N GLU A 717 14.03 29.26 23.97
CA GLU A 717 13.30 28.01 24.23
C GLU A 717 12.61 28.01 25.61
N VAL A 718 11.26 27.94 25.65
CA VAL A 718 10.52 27.27 26.73
C VAL A 718 9.32 26.52 26.12
N LYS A 719 9.07 25.29 26.58
CA LYS A 719 7.91 24.48 26.15
C LYS A 719 6.58 25.12 26.58
N ALA A 720 5.60 25.09 25.68
CA ALA A 720 4.18 25.15 26.00
C ALA A 720 3.50 23.89 25.46
N GLU A 721 2.65 23.26 26.27
CA GLU A 721 1.96 22.03 25.92
C GLU A 721 0.67 22.38 25.16
N GLY A 722 0.71 22.26 23.83
CA GLY A 722 -0.47 22.43 22.99
C GLY A 722 -1.33 21.16 23.01
N GLU A 723 -2.63 21.31 23.28
CA GLU A 723 -3.60 20.22 23.07
C GLU A 723 -3.56 19.78 21.60
N VAL A 724 -3.26 18.50 21.37
CA VAL A 724 -3.16 17.95 20.03
C VAL A 724 -4.56 17.87 19.42
N GLU A 725 -4.78 18.50 18.26
CA GLU A 725 -5.94 18.15 17.42
C GLU A 725 -5.85 16.66 17.09
N GLU A 726 -6.76 15.86 17.67
CA GLU A 726 -6.88 14.44 17.37
C GLU A 726 -7.29 14.25 15.91
N ASP A 727 -6.31 14.14 15.03
CA ASP A 727 -6.43 13.58 13.70
C ASP A 727 -6.92 12.12 13.89
N ILE A 728 -8.24 11.89 13.87
CA ILE A 728 -8.89 10.61 14.24
C ILE A 728 -8.54 9.53 13.21
N ALA A 729 -7.34 8.97 13.37
CA ALA A 729 -6.73 7.97 12.52
C ALA A 729 -7.61 6.70 12.47
N VAL A 730 -7.58 6.03 11.32
CA VAL A 730 -8.46 4.88 11.08
C VAL A 730 -7.94 3.64 11.81
N ASN A 731 -8.59 3.35 12.93
CA ASN A 731 -8.74 2.03 13.56
C ASN A 731 -7.45 1.38 14.12
N GLY A 732 -6.31 2.09 14.20
CA GLY A 732 -5.07 1.55 14.77
C GLY A 732 -4.57 0.29 14.07
N HIS A 733 -4.76 0.21 12.76
CA HIS A 733 -4.29 -0.86 11.86
C HIS A 733 -3.76 -0.22 10.58
N SER A 734 -2.46 -0.31 10.32
CA SER A 734 -1.86 0.16 9.06
C SER A 734 -2.40 -0.67 7.88
N ASN A 735 -3.33 -0.10 7.11
CA ASN A 735 -3.86 -0.75 5.91
C ASN A 735 -2.88 -0.47 4.76
N GLY A 736 -2.16 -1.48 4.29
CA GLY A 736 -1.09 -1.39 3.28
C GLY A 736 -1.54 -1.06 1.85
N TYR A 737 -2.42 -0.08 1.69
CA TYR A 737 -2.89 0.46 0.42
C TYR A 737 -2.68 1.97 0.42
N THR A 738 -1.61 2.40 -0.22
CA THR A 738 -1.30 3.82 -0.46
C THR A 738 -2.26 4.41 -1.49
N ASN A 739 -3.45 4.81 -1.05
CA ASN A 739 -4.38 5.57 -1.89
C ASN A 739 -3.76 6.94 -2.22
N GLY A 740 -3.42 7.14 -3.48
CA GLY A 740 -2.93 8.43 -3.98
C GLY A 740 -4.07 9.43 -4.10
N ASP A 741 -3.89 10.55 -3.39
CA ASP A 741 -4.39 11.91 -3.66
C ASP A 741 -5.62 12.03 -4.59
N THR A 742 -6.80 12.25 -3.97
CA THR A 742 -8.01 12.70 -4.65
C THR A 742 -8.43 14.04 -4.06
N ARG A 743 -7.86 15.12 -4.59
CA ARG A 743 -8.18 16.48 -4.20
C ARG A 743 -9.00 17.11 -5.32
N GLU A 744 -10.29 17.30 -5.08
CA GLU A 744 -11.19 17.96 -6.00
C GLU A 744 -10.92 19.48 -5.98
N GLU A 745 -10.98 20.09 -7.16
CA GLU A 745 -10.85 21.54 -7.37
C GLU A 745 -12.24 22.17 -7.21
N ASP A 746 -12.33 23.32 -6.53
CA ASP A 746 -13.55 24.13 -6.42
C ASP A 746 -13.18 25.59 -6.71
N ASP A 747 -14.08 26.31 -7.39
CA ASP A 747 -13.71 27.43 -8.27
C ASP A 747 -13.42 28.80 -7.61
N GLU A 748 -12.79 29.65 -8.42
CA GLU A 748 -12.38 31.04 -8.22
C GLU A 748 -13.50 31.98 -7.72
N LEU A 749 -13.09 33.06 -7.01
CA LEU A 749 -13.59 34.42 -7.29
C LEU A 749 -12.62 35.47 -6.72
N GLU A 750 -11.86 36.13 -7.60
CA GLU A 750 -11.10 37.36 -7.30
C GLU A 750 -11.98 38.59 -7.62
N ASP A 751 -11.76 39.71 -6.92
CA ASP A 751 -12.29 41.03 -7.34
C ASP A 751 -11.36 42.15 -6.82
N ASP A 752 -10.88 43.01 -7.73
CA ASP A 752 -9.85 44.02 -7.50
C ASP A 752 -10.44 45.36 -7.00
N MET A 753 -9.77 46.06 -6.07
CA MET A 753 -9.60 47.52 -6.16
C MET A 753 -8.65 48.16 -5.12
N ALA A 754 -7.91 49.19 -5.59
CA ALA A 754 -7.20 50.22 -4.84
C ALA A 754 -7.34 51.56 -5.62
N PRO A 755 -6.69 52.72 -5.29
CA PRO A 755 -5.84 53.05 -4.13
C PRO A 755 -5.99 54.47 -3.49
N PHE A 756 -5.46 54.66 -2.26
CA PHE A 756 -4.95 55.92 -1.62
C PHE A 756 -5.87 57.19 -1.50
N PRO A 757 -5.48 58.27 -0.75
CA PRO A 757 -4.34 58.49 0.17
C PRO A 757 -4.70 58.99 1.61
N ASP A 758 -3.68 59.01 2.50
CA ASP A 758 -3.19 60.04 3.48
C ASP A 758 -4.18 61.13 4.03
N VAL A 759 -4.07 61.68 5.26
CA VAL A 759 -2.90 62.22 5.99
C VAL A 759 -3.09 62.21 7.53
N ASP A 760 -2.18 61.54 8.23
CA ASP A 760 -1.34 61.88 9.41
C ASP A 760 -1.81 62.71 10.65
N MET A 761 -1.24 62.28 11.80
CA MET A 761 -0.71 63.03 12.98
C MET A 761 -1.45 63.04 14.35
N ASP A 762 -0.77 62.40 15.31
CA ASP A 762 -0.46 62.79 16.71
C ASP A 762 -1.52 62.53 17.82
N GLU A 763 -1.25 61.75 18.88
CA GLU A 763 -0.18 61.80 19.93
C GLU A 763 -0.49 62.82 21.07
N ASP A 764 -0.38 62.52 22.38
CA ASP A 764 -0.12 61.24 23.09
C ASP A 764 -0.43 61.35 24.62
N ILE A 765 0.11 60.44 25.44
CA ILE A 765 0.49 60.55 26.90
C ILE A 765 -0.36 59.75 27.93
N ASP A 766 0.17 58.56 28.24
CA ASP A 766 0.39 57.89 29.55
C ASP A 766 -0.47 58.15 30.83
N MET A 767 -0.95 57.03 31.43
CA MET A 767 -0.58 56.39 32.73
C MET A 767 -0.39 57.25 34.02
N PRO A 768 -0.56 56.70 35.27
CA PRO A 768 -0.44 55.29 35.67
C PRO A 768 -1.48 54.78 36.71
N GLU A 769 -1.10 53.73 37.46
CA GLU A 769 -1.87 52.87 38.37
C GLU A 769 -2.18 53.43 39.79
N ASN A 770 -3.19 52.83 40.48
CA ASN A 770 -3.00 51.86 41.61
C ASN A 770 -3.99 51.99 42.83
N ASN A 771 -4.34 50.82 43.38
CA ASN A 771 -4.71 50.45 44.77
C ASN A 771 -5.97 50.98 45.54
N THR A 772 -6.95 50.06 45.66
CA THR A 772 -7.61 49.52 46.88
C THR A 772 -8.23 50.39 48.01
N SER A 773 -9.57 50.31 48.14
CA SER A 773 -10.38 49.97 49.34
C SER A 773 -11.88 50.06 48.95
N HIS A 774 -12.84 49.16 49.23
CA HIS A 774 -13.14 48.16 50.27
C HIS A 774 -13.90 48.72 51.49
N ILE A 775 -15.08 48.12 51.78
CA ILE A 775 -16.00 48.37 52.93
C ILE A 775 -16.82 49.68 52.78
N SER A 776 -18.14 49.79 53.02
CA SER A 776 -19.19 48.84 53.48
C SER A 776 -20.58 49.20 52.90
N ASN A 777 -21.48 48.21 52.79
CA ASN A 777 -22.89 48.41 53.11
C ASN A 777 -23.11 48.02 54.58
N GLU A 778 -23.97 48.73 55.31
CA GLU A 778 -25.08 48.16 56.08
C GLU A 778 -25.96 49.30 56.64
N ASP A 779 -27.20 48.98 56.99
CA ASP A 779 -28.28 49.94 57.27
C ASP A 779 -28.40 50.33 58.76
N GLU A 780 -28.88 51.54 59.05
CA GLU A 780 -29.54 51.87 60.32
C GLU A 780 -30.57 53.01 60.14
N GLU A 781 -31.72 52.89 60.81
CA GLU A 781 -32.75 53.95 60.97
C GLU A 781 -32.40 54.84 62.21
N PRO A 782 -33.27 55.69 62.82
CA PRO A 782 -34.60 56.18 62.45
C PRO A 782 -34.88 57.70 62.66
N ASP A 783 -36.07 58.09 62.19
CA ASP A 783 -37.07 59.09 62.62
C ASP A 783 -36.89 60.25 63.65
N GLU A 784 -37.81 61.23 63.46
CA GLU A 784 -38.55 62.06 64.45
C GLU A 784 -38.08 63.43 65.08
N ILE A 785 -38.97 64.43 64.89
CA ILE A 785 -39.51 65.45 65.84
C ILE A 785 -38.75 66.78 66.17
N SER A 786 -39.25 67.87 65.54
CA SER A 786 -39.76 69.16 66.11
C SER A 786 -38.94 70.05 67.09
N ALA A 787 -38.80 71.36 66.76
CA ALA A 787 -39.58 72.47 67.38
C ALA A 787 -39.19 73.92 66.95
N HIS A 788 -40.18 74.83 66.98
CA HIS A 788 -40.17 76.32 66.98
C HIS A 788 -38.84 77.13 66.80
N SER A 789 -38.79 78.18 65.98
CA SER A 789 -39.45 79.49 66.25
C SER A 789 -39.51 80.46 65.03
N THR A 790 -40.27 81.55 65.15
CA THR A 790 -40.48 82.66 64.17
C THR A 790 -40.54 84.02 64.91
N PRO A 791 -40.64 85.21 64.27
CA PRO A 791 -40.69 85.62 62.85
C PRO A 791 -39.42 86.51 62.54
N PRO A 792 -39.36 87.69 61.86
CA PRO A 792 -40.32 88.41 60.98
C PRO A 792 -39.76 89.11 59.70
N LEU A 793 -40.73 89.48 58.83
CA LEU A 793 -40.82 90.65 57.92
C LEU A 793 -39.88 90.89 56.72
N ASP A 794 -40.55 91.29 55.62
CA ASP A 794 -40.16 92.00 54.39
C ASP A 794 -38.96 91.51 53.53
N HIS A 795 -39.08 91.47 52.20
CA HIS A 795 -39.96 92.26 51.32
C HIS A 795 -40.52 91.43 50.14
N ALA A 796 -41.76 91.68 49.72
CA ALA A 796 -42.49 90.80 48.79
C ALA A 796 -42.56 91.32 47.35
N MET A 797 -41.77 90.75 46.43
CA MET A 797 -42.08 90.71 44.98
C MET A 797 -41.36 89.56 44.25
N THR A 798 -41.84 89.17 43.06
CA THR A 798 -41.33 88.08 42.18
C THR A 798 -41.56 86.61 42.62
N THR A 799 -42.24 86.35 43.72
CA THR A 799 -42.52 84.98 44.23
C THR A 799 -43.26 84.07 43.25
N ALA A 800 -44.13 84.60 42.39
CA ALA A 800 -44.85 83.82 41.37
C ALA A 800 -43.93 83.28 40.26
N SER A 801 -42.94 84.07 39.82
CA SER A 801 -41.96 83.66 38.81
C SER A 801 -40.98 82.64 39.38
N ARG A 802 -40.39 82.94 40.56
CA ARG A 802 -39.44 82.01 41.20
C ARG A 802 -40.06 80.67 41.61
N ARG A 803 -41.34 80.64 42.02
CA ARG A 803 -42.03 79.36 42.30
C ARG A 803 -42.29 78.54 41.03
N ARG A 804 -42.69 79.17 39.92
CA ARG A 804 -42.81 78.46 38.62
C ARG A 804 -41.45 77.94 38.16
N ALA A 805 -40.41 78.78 38.16
CA ALA A 805 -39.05 78.36 37.80
C ALA A 805 -38.47 77.26 38.72
N MET A 806 -38.77 77.26 40.02
CA MET A 806 -38.41 76.15 40.92
C MET A 806 -39.17 74.86 40.58
N VAL A 807 -40.50 74.92 40.39
CA VAL A 807 -41.31 73.74 40.04
C VAL A 807 -40.90 73.20 38.68
N GLU A 808 -40.57 74.07 37.73
CA GLU A 808 -40.09 73.72 36.38
C GLU A 808 -38.68 73.13 36.42
N LYS A 809 -37.75 73.69 37.19
CA LYS A 809 -36.39 73.13 37.44
C LYS A 809 -36.38 71.91 38.38
N ALA A 810 -37.47 71.65 39.10
CA ALA A 810 -37.70 70.40 39.83
C ALA A 810 -38.32 69.35 38.91
N ARG A 811 -39.23 69.74 38.01
CA ARG A 811 -39.84 68.86 37.01
C ARG A 811 -38.86 68.48 35.90
N SER A 812 -37.92 69.36 35.54
CA SER A 812 -36.82 69.05 34.63
C SER A 812 -35.86 68.05 35.27
N ARG A 813 -35.42 68.28 36.52
CA ARG A 813 -34.57 67.33 37.25
C ARG A 813 -35.26 66.00 37.52
N ALA A 814 -36.54 65.99 37.86
CA ALA A 814 -37.30 64.75 38.01
C ALA A 814 -37.49 64.00 36.68
N ALA A 815 -37.57 64.71 35.54
CA ALA A 815 -37.57 64.09 34.21
C ALA A 815 -36.18 63.57 33.80
N GLU A 816 -35.11 64.28 34.19
CA GLU A 816 -33.71 63.92 33.98
C GLU A 816 -33.30 62.69 34.82
N GLU A 817 -33.68 62.67 36.11
CA GLU A 817 -33.57 61.51 36.99
C GLU A 817 -34.44 60.33 36.50
N ALA A 818 -35.67 60.58 36.02
CA ALA A 818 -36.50 59.54 35.43
C ALA A 818 -35.87 58.95 34.16
N PHE A 819 -35.32 59.78 33.29
CA PHE A 819 -34.62 59.36 32.07
C PHE A 819 -33.34 58.57 32.39
N LEU A 820 -32.54 59.01 33.37
CA LEU A 820 -31.38 58.27 33.86
C LEU A 820 -31.78 56.92 34.48
N LYS A 821 -32.88 56.88 35.24
CA LYS A 821 -33.42 55.67 35.86
C LYS A 821 -34.04 54.71 34.84
N GLU A 822 -34.65 55.22 33.78
CA GLU A 822 -35.15 54.45 32.64
C GLU A 822 -33.98 53.87 31.80
N LYS A 823 -32.96 54.68 31.52
CA LYS A 823 -31.71 54.23 30.89
C LYS A 823 -31.04 53.12 31.69
N ALA A 824 -30.82 53.32 32.99
CA ALA A 824 -30.24 52.29 33.87
C ALA A 824 -31.13 51.03 33.97
N ALA A 825 -32.46 51.18 33.92
CA ALA A 825 -33.38 50.04 33.88
C ALA A 825 -33.34 49.29 32.54
N LYS A 826 -33.05 49.98 31.42
CA LYS A 826 -32.82 49.38 30.10
C LYS A 826 -31.49 48.63 30.05
N GLU A 827 -30.40 49.27 30.48
CA GLU A 827 -29.06 48.67 30.59
C GLU A 827 -29.07 47.44 31.50
N ARG A 828 -29.78 47.49 32.64
CA ARG A 828 -29.97 46.33 33.53
C ARG A 828 -30.74 45.19 32.87
N LYS A 829 -31.76 45.48 32.04
CA LYS A 829 -32.49 44.45 31.28
C LYS A 829 -31.61 43.83 30.20
N GLU A 830 -30.87 44.63 29.45
CA GLU A 830 -29.93 44.17 28.41
C GLU A 830 -28.81 43.31 29.01
N ALA A 831 -28.25 43.72 30.16
CA ALA A 831 -27.29 42.89 30.91
C ALA A 831 -27.91 41.59 31.45
N GLN A 832 -29.18 41.61 31.87
CA GLN A 832 -29.90 40.42 32.33
C GLN A 832 -30.26 39.47 31.17
N GLN A 833 -30.51 40.00 29.96
CA GLN A 833 -30.69 39.22 28.74
C GLN A 833 -29.36 38.55 28.32
N LYS A 834 -28.26 39.31 28.21
CA LYS A 834 -26.92 38.75 27.93
C LYS A 834 -26.50 37.67 28.95
N LYS A 835 -26.86 37.83 30.23
CA LYS A 835 -26.61 36.83 31.28
C LYS A 835 -27.54 35.61 31.22
N ALA A 836 -28.68 35.70 30.53
CA ALA A 836 -29.53 34.56 30.22
C ALA A 836 -29.06 33.83 28.95
N GLU A 837 -28.69 34.57 27.91
CA GLU A 837 -28.12 34.06 26.65
C GLU A 837 -26.82 33.28 26.92
N GLY A 838 -25.87 33.86 27.66
CA GLY A 838 -24.64 33.15 28.03
C GLY A 838 -24.86 31.90 28.89
N LYS A 839 -25.94 31.86 29.69
CA LYS A 839 -26.35 30.63 30.42
C LYS A 839 -26.95 29.57 29.51
N PHE A 840 -27.72 29.98 28.49
CA PHE A 840 -28.27 29.08 27.49
C PHE A 840 -27.15 28.46 26.64
N VAL A 841 -26.21 29.27 26.15
CA VAL A 841 -25.03 28.79 25.40
C VAL A 841 -24.18 27.84 26.25
N ALA A 842 -23.93 28.15 27.52
CA ALA A 842 -23.18 27.27 28.41
C ALA A 842 -23.89 25.93 28.70
N ALA A 843 -25.23 25.94 28.82
CA ALA A 843 -26.02 24.72 28.99
C ALA A 843 -26.02 23.85 27.72
N GLU A 844 -26.11 24.49 26.55
CA GLU A 844 -26.09 23.80 25.25
C GLU A 844 -24.69 23.24 24.94
N LYS A 845 -23.61 23.99 25.22
CA LYS A 845 -22.24 23.48 25.09
C LYS A 845 -22.04 22.22 25.96
N LYS A 846 -22.52 22.24 27.21
CA LYS A 846 -22.50 21.05 28.10
C LYS A 846 -23.31 19.87 27.54
N ARG A 847 -24.47 20.12 26.91
CA ARG A 847 -25.28 19.09 26.23
C ARG A 847 -24.50 18.43 25.09
N LEU A 848 -23.83 19.24 24.27
CA LEU A 848 -22.99 18.78 23.15
C LEU A 848 -21.72 18.07 23.65
N ASP A 849 -21.09 18.51 24.75
CA ASP A 849 -19.95 17.82 25.38
C ASP A 849 -20.34 16.41 25.91
N GLU A 850 -21.55 16.27 26.49
CA GLU A 850 -22.10 14.97 26.90
C GLU A 850 -22.38 14.07 25.69
N GLU A 851 -22.95 14.61 24.61
CA GLU A 851 -23.23 13.89 23.37
C GLU A 851 -21.92 13.45 22.65
N VAL A 852 -20.90 14.32 22.60
CA VAL A 852 -19.52 14.02 22.14
C VAL A 852 -18.92 12.86 22.94
N THR A 853 -19.12 12.83 24.25
CA THR A 853 -18.59 11.78 25.14
C THR A 853 -19.27 10.43 24.87
N ILE A 854 -20.59 10.42 24.66
CA ILE A 854 -21.35 9.22 24.28
C ILE A 854 -20.91 8.72 22.89
N LEU A 855 -20.74 9.60 21.91
CA LEU A 855 -20.29 9.24 20.57
C LEU A 855 -18.85 8.71 20.55
N ARG A 856 -17.94 9.27 21.38
CA ARG A 856 -16.59 8.71 21.61
C ARG A 856 -16.64 7.30 22.18
N SER A 857 -17.48 7.06 23.21
CA SER A 857 -17.65 5.72 23.80
C SER A 857 -18.24 4.71 22.82
N LYS A 858 -19.25 5.11 22.02
CA LYS A 858 -19.83 4.29 20.94
C LYS A 858 -18.79 3.96 19.87
N LEU A 859 -17.99 4.94 19.44
CA LEU A 859 -16.92 4.72 18.47
C LEU A 859 -15.87 3.73 19.01
N ARG A 860 -15.43 3.87 20.26
CA ARG A 860 -14.46 2.94 20.86
C ARG A 860 -14.99 1.51 20.96
N GLN A 861 -16.27 1.32 21.26
CA GLN A 861 -16.90 0.00 21.20
C GLN A 861 -16.97 -0.57 19.77
N LEU A 862 -17.20 0.28 18.76
CA LEU A 862 -17.12 -0.14 17.35
C LEU A 862 -15.70 -0.49 16.94
N ASP A 863 -14.67 0.19 17.48
CA ASP A 863 -13.26 -0.17 17.26
C ASP A 863 -12.91 -1.54 17.89
N TYR A 864 -13.47 -1.86 19.08
CA TYR A 864 -13.35 -3.20 19.67
C TYR A 864 -14.01 -4.28 18.81
N ASN A 865 -15.23 -4.03 18.32
CA ASN A 865 -15.93 -4.96 17.43
C ASN A 865 -15.17 -5.14 16.11
N PHE A 866 -14.67 -4.04 15.53
CA PHE A 866 -13.84 -4.05 14.31
C PHE A 866 -12.59 -4.92 14.50
N ARG A 867 -11.88 -4.75 15.63
CA ARG A 867 -10.70 -5.55 16.01
C ARG A 867 -11.05 -7.03 16.13
N ALA A 868 -12.16 -7.36 16.77
CA ALA A 868 -12.62 -8.74 16.90
C ALA A 868 -12.86 -9.39 15.52
N HIS A 869 -13.69 -8.79 14.66
CA HIS A 869 -14.06 -9.38 13.37
C HIS A 869 -12.90 -9.40 12.35
N ILE A 870 -12.04 -8.37 12.30
CA ILE A 870 -10.93 -8.35 11.33
C ILE A 870 -9.90 -9.45 11.60
N PHE A 871 -9.64 -9.74 12.88
CA PHE A 871 -8.70 -10.79 13.28
C PHE A 871 -9.27 -12.21 13.24
N THR A 872 -10.58 -12.39 13.07
CA THR A 872 -11.16 -13.71 12.76
C THR A 872 -10.66 -14.27 11.41
N LEU A 873 -10.32 -13.39 10.47
CA LEU A 873 -9.94 -13.76 9.10
C LEU A 873 -8.44 -14.03 8.94
N ARG A 874 -7.61 -13.19 9.56
CA ARG A 874 -6.15 -13.33 9.65
C ARG A 874 -5.61 -12.40 10.74
N PRO A 875 -4.79 -12.86 11.69
CA PRO A 875 -4.08 -11.96 12.59
C PRO A 875 -3.11 -11.08 11.79
N LYS A 876 -2.99 -9.79 12.15
CA LYS A 876 -1.97 -8.88 11.59
C LYS A 876 -1.10 -8.35 12.73
N PRO A 877 0.18 -8.02 12.47
CA PRO A 877 0.95 -7.22 13.41
C PRO A 877 0.30 -5.83 13.57
N LEU A 878 0.56 -5.21 14.72
CA LEU A 878 0.16 -3.84 15.06
C LEU A 878 0.95 -2.81 14.24
N GLY A 879 2.16 -3.18 13.82
CA GLY A 879 3.05 -2.41 12.96
C GLY A 879 4.42 -3.12 12.84
N VAL A 880 5.39 -2.40 12.28
CA VAL A 880 6.76 -2.89 12.02
C VAL A 880 7.75 -1.82 12.46
N ASP A 881 8.91 -2.20 13.00
CA ASP A 881 9.97 -1.25 13.37
C ASP A 881 10.93 -0.92 12.19
N ARG A 882 11.92 -0.04 12.42
CA ARG A 882 12.90 0.35 11.39
C ARG A 882 13.68 -0.82 10.77
N PHE A 883 13.90 -1.89 11.53
CA PHE A 883 14.66 -3.06 11.09
C PHE A 883 13.79 -4.13 10.43
N GLY A 884 12.47 -3.97 10.45
CA GLY A 884 11.53 -4.95 9.89
C GLY A 884 10.92 -5.89 10.93
N ASN A 885 11.21 -5.73 12.23
CA ASN A 885 10.64 -6.61 13.25
C ASN A 885 9.13 -6.38 13.35
N ARG A 886 8.34 -7.46 13.22
CA ARG A 886 6.87 -7.43 13.33
C ARG A 886 6.46 -7.36 14.79
N ILE A 887 5.67 -6.34 15.13
CA ILE A 887 5.15 -6.14 16.49
C ILE A 887 3.73 -6.70 16.57
N TRP A 888 3.52 -7.73 17.41
CA TRP A 888 2.27 -8.47 17.49
C TRP A 888 1.59 -8.35 18.86
N TRP A 889 0.28 -8.07 18.86
CA TRP A 889 -0.55 -8.03 20.07
C TRP A 889 -1.84 -8.83 19.85
N PHE A 890 -2.01 -9.93 20.59
CA PHE A 890 -3.03 -10.95 20.32
C PHE A 890 -4.28 -10.89 21.22
N ASP A 891 -4.39 -9.89 22.11
CA ASP A 891 -5.60 -9.73 22.92
C ASP A 891 -6.81 -9.27 22.07
N ALA A 892 -8.02 -9.65 22.49
CA ALA A 892 -9.29 -9.28 21.85
C ALA A 892 -9.40 -9.63 20.34
N GLN A 893 -9.12 -10.89 19.99
CA GLN A 893 -9.27 -11.43 18.63
C GLN A 893 -10.51 -12.35 18.54
N GLY A 894 -11.31 -12.20 17.48
CA GLY A 894 -12.48 -13.04 17.20
C GLY A 894 -13.45 -13.18 18.38
N SER A 895 -13.62 -14.40 18.87
CA SER A 895 -14.56 -14.71 19.95
C SER A 895 -14.10 -14.28 21.36
N ALA A 896 -12.88 -13.76 21.51
CA ALA A 896 -12.36 -13.24 22.78
C ALA A 896 -12.65 -11.73 22.93
N PRO A 897 -13.40 -11.29 23.95
CA PRO A 897 -13.79 -9.89 24.09
C PRO A 897 -12.69 -9.03 24.77
N MET A 898 -12.58 -7.77 24.37
CA MET A 898 -11.67 -6.78 25.00
C MET A 898 -12.05 -6.48 26.45
N LEU A 899 -13.35 -6.38 26.73
CA LEU A 899 -13.90 -6.14 28.06
C LEU A 899 -14.55 -7.41 28.60
N SER A 900 -14.37 -7.66 29.89
CA SER A 900 -15.08 -8.71 30.62
C SER A 900 -16.51 -8.29 30.95
N SER A 901 -17.31 -9.20 31.50
CA SER A 901 -18.71 -8.94 31.95
C SER A 901 -18.84 -7.73 32.86
N ASP A 902 -17.77 -7.44 33.62
CA ASP A 902 -17.73 -6.44 34.69
C ASP A 902 -17.23 -5.07 34.18
N GLY A 903 -17.16 -4.87 32.87
CA GLY A 903 -16.63 -3.64 32.22
C GLY A 903 -15.11 -3.47 32.29
N LYS A 904 -14.40 -4.33 33.04
CA LYS A 904 -12.94 -4.30 33.16
C LYS A 904 -12.25 -4.98 31.97
N ILE A 905 -11.10 -4.47 31.55
CA ILE A 905 -10.23 -5.05 30.49
C ILE A 905 -10.00 -6.55 30.76
N SER A 906 -10.05 -7.36 29.71
CA SER A 906 -9.66 -8.77 29.72
C SER A 906 -8.33 -8.95 29.00
N TYR A 907 -7.50 -9.88 29.46
CA TYR A 907 -6.28 -10.30 28.77
C TYR A 907 -6.43 -11.74 28.28
N GLY A 908 -5.72 -12.06 27.20
CA GLY A 908 -5.48 -13.41 26.70
C GLY A 908 -3.99 -13.73 26.75
N THR A 909 -3.15 -12.92 26.09
CA THR A 909 -1.69 -13.00 26.20
C THR A 909 -1.12 -12.05 27.23
N GLY A 910 -1.67 -10.84 27.41
CA GLY A 910 -1.15 -9.84 28.36
C GLY A 910 0.36 -9.57 28.19
N ARG A 911 0.79 -9.51 26.92
CA ARG A 911 2.18 -9.46 26.43
C ARG A 911 2.19 -8.78 25.06
N LEU A 912 3.24 -8.02 24.76
CA LEU A 912 3.54 -7.51 23.42
C LEU A 912 4.65 -8.38 22.82
N TYR A 913 4.41 -9.02 21.68
CA TYR A 913 5.39 -9.90 21.03
C TYR A 913 6.14 -9.17 19.92
N ILE A 914 7.38 -9.59 19.70
CA ILE A 914 8.27 -9.13 18.64
C ILE A 914 8.70 -10.38 17.86
N GLN A 915 8.65 -10.31 16.53
CA GLN A 915 9.16 -11.36 15.64
C GLN A 915 10.13 -10.73 14.64
N ALA A 916 11.25 -11.39 14.35
CA ALA A 916 12.18 -10.94 13.32
C ALA A 916 11.53 -10.85 11.93
N PRO A 917 12.04 -9.99 11.02
CA PRO A 917 11.77 -10.14 9.59
C PRO A 917 12.39 -11.43 9.05
N ASP A 918 11.84 -11.92 7.95
CA ASP A 918 12.45 -12.97 7.15
C ASP A 918 13.52 -12.34 6.22
N GLU A 919 14.51 -13.11 5.77
CA GLU A 919 15.63 -12.57 4.96
C GLU A 919 15.17 -11.81 3.70
N ASN A 920 14.06 -12.26 3.09
CA ASN A 920 13.44 -11.62 1.92
C ASN A 920 12.83 -10.24 2.23
N GLU A 921 12.32 -10.03 3.45
CA GLU A 921 11.74 -8.75 3.86
C GLU A 921 12.82 -7.75 4.26
N GLU A 922 13.87 -8.20 4.95
CA GLU A 922 15.05 -7.37 5.25
C GLU A 922 15.70 -6.87 3.95
N MET A 923 15.87 -7.76 2.96
CA MET A 923 16.32 -7.39 1.62
C MET A 923 15.37 -6.43 0.89
N TYR A 924 14.05 -6.58 1.07
CA TYR A 924 13.06 -5.65 0.51
C TYR A 924 13.19 -4.24 1.13
N TYR A 925 13.35 -4.13 2.44
CA TYR A 925 13.53 -2.83 3.11
C TYR A 925 14.86 -2.16 2.74
N LEU A 926 15.95 -2.93 2.61
CA LEU A 926 17.23 -2.44 2.07
C LEU A 926 17.08 -1.91 0.63
N GLN A 927 16.41 -2.66 -0.25
CA GLN A 927 16.14 -2.22 -1.63
C GLN A 927 15.25 -0.98 -1.70
N ALA A 928 14.24 -0.87 -0.83
CA ALA A 928 13.38 0.31 -0.75
C ALA A 928 14.17 1.57 -0.39
N ALA A 929 15.04 1.50 0.64
CA ALA A 929 15.89 2.61 1.03
C ALA A 929 16.92 2.97 -0.06
N ASN A 930 17.64 1.99 -0.61
CA ASN A 930 18.65 2.24 -1.64
C ASN A 930 18.03 2.78 -2.95
N GLY A 931 16.81 2.38 -3.29
CA GLY A 931 16.05 2.96 -4.40
C GLY A 931 15.72 4.46 -4.22
N VAL A 932 15.65 4.96 -2.99
CA VAL A 932 15.50 6.42 -2.74
C VAL A 932 16.81 7.15 -3.02
N PHE A 933 17.97 6.62 -2.63
CA PHE A 933 19.27 7.20 -2.98
C PHE A 933 19.48 7.24 -4.51
N GLU A 934 19.18 6.14 -5.21
CA GLU A 934 19.21 6.08 -6.68
C GLU A 934 18.28 7.15 -7.29
N SER A 935 17.05 7.29 -6.79
CA SER A 935 16.07 8.26 -7.31
C SER A 935 16.51 9.73 -7.18
N LEU A 936 17.36 10.03 -6.18
CA LEU A 936 17.96 11.35 -5.95
C LEU A 936 19.30 11.53 -6.67
N GLY A 937 19.85 10.47 -7.27
CA GLY A 937 21.18 10.44 -7.87
C GLY A 937 22.29 10.64 -6.82
N LEU A 938 22.13 10.07 -5.63
CA LEU A 938 23.19 9.93 -4.63
C LEU A 938 23.95 8.62 -4.89
N ASN A 939 25.26 8.62 -4.63
CA ASN A 939 26.10 7.41 -4.72
C ASN A 939 26.10 6.59 -3.41
N ASP A 940 25.12 6.85 -2.54
CA ASP A 940 24.97 6.24 -1.23
C ASP A 940 24.26 4.88 -1.34
N GLU A 941 24.80 3.86 -0.66
CA GLU A 941 24.21 2.52 -0.55
C GLU A 941 24.32 2.06 0.90
N ILE A 942 23.20 1.68 1.53
CA ILE A 942 23.20 0.96 2.81
C ILE A 942 23.44 -0.51 2.50
N LYS A 943 24.53 -1.09 2.99
CA LYS A 943 24.79 -2.53 2.87
C LYS A 943 24.19 -3.27 4.05
N LYS A 944 24.02 -4.59 3.90
CA LYS A 944 23.65 -5.45 5.03
C LYS A 944 24.68 -5.39 6.17
N GLU A 945 25.98 -5.34 5.86
CA GLU A 945 27.05 -5.19 6.86
C GLU A 945 26.86 -3.93 7.74
N ASP A 946 26.46 -2.81 7.14
CA ASP A 946 26.20 -1.55 7.84
C ASP A 946 24.89 -1.65 8.66
N LEU A 947 23.86 -2.29 8.10
CA LEU A 947 22.58 -2.55 8.78
C LEU A 947 22.78 -3.42 10.03
N ASP A 948 23.51 -4.53 9.90
CA ASP A 948 23.78 -5.47 11.00
C ASP A 948 24.55 -4.76 12.15
N CYS A 949 25.54 -3.92 11.81
CA CYS A 949 26.24 -3.08 12.79
C CYS A 949 25.31 -2.05 13.48
N ARG A 950 24.35 -1.47 12.74
CA ARG A 950 23.33 -0.56 13.28
C ARG A 950 22.35 -1.31 14.20
N ARG A 951 21.99 -2.55 13.86
CA ARG A 951 21.13 -3.42 14.67
C ARG A 951 21.80 -3.75 16.01
N ASP A 952 23.05 -4.21 16.03
CA ASP A 952 23.77 -4.49 17.28
C ASP A 952 23.86 -3.25 18.21
N ARG A 953 23.97 -2.04 17.62
CA ARG A 953 24.09 -0.77 18.35
C ARG A 953 22.75 -0.20 18.84
N GLU A 954 21.66 -0.33 18.09
CA GLU A 954 20.33 0.20 18.45
C GLU A 954 19.41 -0.84 19.11
N GLU A 955 19.45 -2.12 18.70
CA GLU A 955 18.70 -3.21 19.33
C GLU A 955 19.38 -3.67 20.65
N GLY A 956 20.71 -3.61 20.71
CA GLY A 956 21.55 -3.92 21.87
C GLY A 956 22.24 -5.29 21.79
N PRO A 957 23.39 -5.47 22.48
CA PRO A 957 24.22 -6.66 22.34
C PRO A 957 23.49 -7.92 22.81
N GLY A 958 23.30 -8.89 21.90
CA GLY A 958 22.55 -10.12 22.16
C GLY A 958 21.02 -9.93 22.20
N GLN A 959 20.52 -8.76 21.80
CA GLN A 959 19.09 -8.44 21.63
C GLN A 959 18.68 -8.32 20.15
N VAL A 960 19.48 -8.88 19.24
CA VAL A 960 19.08 -9.17 17.86
C VAL A 960 18.34 -10.53 17.84
N LEU A 961 17.23 -10.60 17.10
CA LEU A 961 16.48 -11.84 16.80
C LEU A 961 16.92 -12.40 15.46
N GLY A 962 17.12 -13.72 15.37
CA GLY A 962 17.35 -14.41 14.09
C GLY A 962 16.06 -14.54 13.27
N PRO A 963 16.12 -14.83 11.95
CA PRO A 963 14.94 -14.97 11.09
C PRO A 963 13.91 -15.95 11.67
N GLY A 964 12.65 -15.53 11.76
CA GLY A 964 11.56 -16.30 12.37
C GLY A 964 11.60 -16.42 13.90
N GLU A 965 12.64 -15.97 14.60
CA GLU A 965 12.67 -15.95 16.05
C GLU A 965 11.69 -14.94 16.65
N TRP A 966 11.27 -15.22 17.88
CA TRP A 966 10.30 -14.44 18.64
C TRP A 966 10.90 -13.96 19.98
N GLY A 967 10.36 -12.86 20.50
CA GLY A 967 10.56 -12.37 21.87
C GLY A 967 9.30 -11.66 22.39
N TYR A 968 9.29 -11.25 23.66
CA TYR A 968 8.17 -10.46 24.21
C TYR A 968 8.58 -9.43 25.26
N LEU A 969 7.71 -8.43 25.43
CA LEU A 969 7.70 -7.47 26.53
C LEU A 969 6.47 -7.73 27.41
N ASP A 970 6.67 -7.80 28.73
CA ASP A 970 5.65 -8.06 29.74
C ASP A 970 5.71 -7.10 30.94
N GLU A 971 6.29 -5.91 30.75
CA GLU A 971 6.31 -4.81 31.72
C GLU A 971 5.87 -3.50 31.04
N VAL A 972 5.10 -2.68 31.77
CA VAL A 972 4.55 -1.41 31.24
C VAL A 972 5.66 -0.40 30.92
N ASP A 973 6.65 -0.30 31.81
CA ASP A 973 7.77 0.64 31.65
C ASP A 973 8.61 0.31 30.39
N HIS A 974 8.82 -0.97 30.09
CA HIS A 974 9.47 -1.41 28.86
C HIS A 974 8.69 -1.04 27.59
N ILE A 975 7.36 -0.91 27.66
CA ILE A 975 6.54 -0.48 26.51
C ILE A 975 6.60 1.04 26.33
N GLN A 976 6.62 1.82 27.41
CA GLN A 976 6.90 3.26 27.33
C GLN A 976 8.29 3.50 26.73
N LEU A 977 9.33 2.81 27.22
CA LEU A 977 10.69 2.88 26.68
C LEU A 977 10.77 2.43 25.21
N PHE A 978 9.96 1.45 24.79
CA PHE A 978 9.88 1.03 23.38
C PHE A 978 9.21 2.11 22.51
N MET A 979 8.12 2.72 22.98
CA MET A 979 7.47 3.84 22.28
C MET A 979 8.39 5.07 22.18
N ASP A 980 9.17 5.37 23.22
CA ASP A 980 10.16 6.45 23.23
C ASP A 980 11.41 6.15 22.38
N TRP A 981 11.62 4.89 21.98
CA TRP A 981 12.70 4.47 21.08
C TRP A 981 12.31 4.60 19.60
N LEU A 982 11.03 4.42 19.26
CA LEU A 982 10.50 4.59 17.90
C LEU A 982 10.61 6.03 17.39
N ASN A 983 10.84 6.19 16.08
CA ASN A 983 11.14 7.47 15.46
C ASN A 983 10.06 7.88 14.44
N PRO A 984 9.25 8.93 14.71
CA PRO A 984 8.14 9.33 13.84
C PRO A 984 8.56 9.94 12.48
N LYS A 985 9.88 10.01 12.19
CA LYS A 985 10.41 10.29 10.85
C LYS A 985 10.37 9.06 9.93
N GLY A 986 10.35 7.85 10.47
CA GLY A 986 10.18 6.62 9.70
C GLY A 986 8.71 6.39 9.31
N LEU A 987 8.44 5.82 8.13
CA LEU A 987 7.09 5.48 7.68
C LEU A 987 6.47 4.35 8.52
N ARG A 988 7.19 3.23 8.68
CA ARG A 988 6.71 2.06 9.43
C ARG A 988 6.59 2.40 10.91
N GLU A 989 7.59 3.07 11.47
CA GLU A 989 7.59 3.44 12.89
C GLU A 989 6.56 4.50 13.25
N LYS A 990 6.26 5.46 12.36
CA LYS A 990 5.17 6.42 12.57
C LYS A 990 3.81 5.72 12.66
N ASP A 991 3.54 4.74 11.80
CA ASP A 991 2.25 4.03 11.80
C ASP A 991 2.15 2.98 12.92
N LEU A 992 3.27 2.37 13.31
CA LEU A 992 3.38 1.57 14.54
C LEU A 992 3.13 2.43 15.79
N LEU A 993 3.76 3.61 15.90
CA LEU A 993 3.63 4.50 17.06
C LEU A 993 2.20 5.04 17.21
N LYS A 994 1.54 5.42 16.11
CA LYS A 994 0.09 5.74 16.11
C LYS A 994 -0.73 4.58 16.67
N SER A 995 -0.45 3.36 16.21
CA SER A 995 -1.24 2.17 16.55
C SER A 995 -1.02 1.72 18.00
N LEU A 996 0.22 1.80 18.51
CA LEU A 996 0.53 1.63 19.93
C LEU A 996 -0.16 2.69 20.80
N THR A 997 -0.07 3.97 20.42
CA THR A 997 -0.70 5.08 21.16
C THR A 997 -2.22 4.89 21.23
N PHE A 998 -2.86 4.53 20.11
CA PHE A 998 -4.30 4.32 20.03
C PHE A 998 -4.81 3.14 20.88
N TRP A 999 -3.99 2.12 21.11
CA TRP A 999 -4.35 0.91 21.88
C TRP A 999 -3.72 0.83 23.28
N ARG A 1000 -3.01 1.88 23.70
CA ARG A 1000 -2.18 1.92 24.92
C ARG A 1000 -2.93 1.46 26.18
N SER A 1001 -4.10 2.04 26.45
CA SER A 1001 -4.82 1.81 27.72
C SER A 1001 -5.26 0.35 27.90
N GLU A 1002 -5.71 -0.30 26.83
CA GLU A 1002 -6.11 -1.70 26.83
C GLU A 1002 -4.89 -2.63 26.94
N LEU A 1003 -3.79 -2.27 26.29
CA LEU A 1003 -2.54 -3.04 26.28
C LEU A 1003 -1.86 -3.01 27.67
N GLU A 1004 -1.67 -1.82 28.25
CA GLU A 1004 -1.11 -1.65 29.59
C GLU A 1004 -1.99 -2.31 30.67
N GLY A 1005 -3.31 -2.10 30.60
CA GLY A 1005 -4.26 -2.73 31.53
C GLY A 1005 -4.33 -4.26 31.41
N GLY A 1006 -4.12 -4.81 30.20
CA GLY A 1006 -3.99 -6.24 29.98
C GLY A 1006 -2.75 -6.84 30.65
N ILE A 1007 -1.60 -6.16 30.53
CA ILE A 1007 -0.33 -6.56 31.15
C ILE A 1007 -0.41 -6.50 32.68
N GLN A 1008 -0.83 -5.37 33.24
CA GLN A 1008 -1.00 -5.20 34.69
C GLN A 1008 -1.92 -6.27 35.28
N LYS A 1009 -3.03 -6.57 34.62
CA LYS A 1009 -3.98 -7.60 35.06
C LYS A 1009 -3.37 -9.01 34.99
N ARG A 1010 -2.57 -9.33 33.97
CA ARG A 1010 -1.84 -10.61 33.89
C ARG A 1010 -0.83 -10.74 35.02
N ARG A 1011 0.01 -9.72 35.25
CA ARG A 1011 1.05 -9.71 36.29
C ARG A 1011 0.47 -9.86 37.69
N LEU A 1012 -0.65 -9.19 37.98
CA LEU A 1012 -1.40 -9.34 39.23
C LEU A 1012 -1.94 -10.77 39.41
N VAL A 1013 -2.53 -11.37 38.37
CA VAL A 1013 -3.04 -12.76 38.43
C VAL A 1013 -1.90 -13.79 38.60
N MET A 1014 -0.71 -13.51 38.06
CA MET A 1014 0.49 -14.33 38.28
C MET A 1014 1.21 -14.06 39.61
N GLY A 1015 0.77 -13.09 40.41
CA GLY A 1015 1.44 -12.69 41.65
C GLY A 1015 2.82 -12.04 41.46
N LEU A 1016 3.10 -11.53 40.24
CA LEU A 1016 4.34 -10.81 39.92
C LEU A 1016 4.32 -9.39 40.48
N ASP A 1017 3.16 -8.73 40.42
CA ASP A 1017 2.91 -7.43 41.04
C ASP A 1017 2.02 -7.61 42.28
N ALA A 1018 2.31 -6.86 43.34
CA ALA A 1018 1.48 -6.83 44.53
C ALA A 1018 0.12 -6.17 44.25
N THR A 1019 -0.96 -6.69 44.85
CA THR A 1019 -2.26 -6.02 44.82
C THR A 1019 -2.18 -4.67 45.52
N ILE A 1020 -2.26 -3.58 44.76
CA ILE A 1020 -2.44 -2.24 45.32
C ILE A 1020 -3.86 -2.20 45.90
N ASP A 1021 -3.96 -2.35 47.22
CA ASP A 1021 -5.19 -2.13 47.99
C ASP A 1021 -5.56 -0.64 47.93
N ASN A 1022 -6.33 -0.29 46.89
CA ASN A 1022 -6.76 1.08 46.64
C ASN A 1022 -7.86 1.44 47.67
N GLU A 1023 -7.47 2.06 48.79
CA GLU A 1023 -8.25 2.13 50.05
C GLU A 1023 -9.63 2.84 49.95
N GLU A 1024 -9.93 3.55 48.86
CA GLU A 1024 -11.11 4.42 48.75
C GLU A 1024 -12.47 3.73 48.42
N SER A 1025 -12.61 2.42 48.63
CA SER A 1025 -13.88 1.70 48.35
C SER A 1025 -14.45 0.84 49.47
N ILE A 1026 -13.95 0.96 50.71
CA ILE A 1026 -14.43 0.18 51.87
C ILE A 1026 -15.75 0.73 52.47
N THR A 1027 -16.82 0.77 51.67
CA THR A 1027 -18.20 0.92 52.18
C THR A 1027 -19.23 0.04 51.46
N THR A 1028 -19.17 -1.28 51.66
CA THR A 1028 -20.30 -2.04 52.25
C THR A 1028 -19.98 -3.54 52.45
N ARG A 1029 -20.65 -4.16 53.45
CA ARG A 1029 -20.71 -5.61 53.71
C ARG A 1029 -19.38 -6.35 53.94
N ARG A 1030 -18.72 -6.06 55.06
CA ARG A 1030 -17.77 -7.01 55.70
C ARG A 1030 -18.49 -8.34 56.01
N ILE A 1031 -18.09 -9.42 55.32
CA ILE A 1031 -18.32 -10.79 55.81
C ILE A 1031 -17.20 -11.10 56.81
N ARG A 1032 -17.51 -11.78 57.93
CA ARG A 1032 -16.51 -12.09 58.96
C ARG A 1032 -15.54 -13.17 58.45
N PRO A 1033 -14.21 -13.02 58.63
CA PRO A 1033 -13.27 -14.09 58.33
C PRO A 1033 -13.49 -15.25 59.30
N THR A 1034 -14.00 -16.37 58.80
CA THR A 1034 -13.91 -17.65 59.51
C THR A 1034 -12.45 -18.09 59.57
N ARG A 1035 -12.07 -18.70 60.69
CA ARG A 1035 -10.70 -19.09 61.01
C ARG A 1035 -10.24 -20.21 60.05
N ARG A 1036 -9.54 -19.83 58.97
CA ARG A 1036 -9.02 -20.78 57.96
C ARG A 1036 -8.14 -21.84 58.63
N ALA A 1037 -8.30 -23.10 58.21
CA ALA A 1037 -7.40 -24.18 58.59
C ALA A 1037 -6.21 -24.23 57.63
N ALA A 1038 -5.04 -24.66 58.09
CA ALA A 1038 -3.91 -24.92 57.22
C ALA A 1038 -4.17 -26.24 56.45
N GLY A 1039 -4.35 -26.16 55.14
CA GLY A 1039 -4.61 -27.31 54.27
C GLY A 1039 -5.27 -26.94 52.93
N ASP A 1040 -6.11 -25.91 52.92
CA ASP A 1040 -6.71 -25.37 51.69
C ASP A 1040 -5.73 -24.38 51.02
N GLU A 1041 -4.81 -24.90 50.20
CA GLU A 1041 -4.15 -24.07 49.18
C GLU A 1041 -5.20 -23.67 48.13
N GLU A 1042 -5.32 -22.37 47.85
CA GLU A 1042 -6.36 -21.87 46.94
C GLU A 1042 -6.09 -22.37 45.51
N THR A 1043 -7.01 -23.18 44.96
CA THR A 1043 -6.97 -23.58 43.55
C THR A 1043 -7.28 -22.36 42.68
N ALA A 1044 -6.26 -21.60 42.35
CA ALA A 1044 -6.26 -20.52 41.37
C ALA A 1044 -5.47 -20.93 40.11
N GLY A 1045 -5.80 -20.36 38.95
CA GLY A 1045 -5.23 -20.73 37.65
C GLY A 1045 -5.87 -21.97 37.01
N TYR A 1046 -5.17 -22.55 36.03
CA TYR A 1046 -5.67 -23.52 35.04
C TYR A 1046 -6.52 -24.69 35.56
N MET A 1047 -6.21 -25.27 36.74
CA MET A 1047 -7.02 -26.37 37.33
C MET A 1047 -8.41 -25.91 37.79
N ALA A 1048 -8.57 -24.62 38.10
CA ALA A 1048 -9.82 -23.99 38.50
C ALA A 1048 -10.64 -23.44 37.32
N TRP A 1049 -10.07 -23.41 36.10
CA TRP A 1049 -10.76 -22.91 34.92
C TRP A 1049 -12.05 -23.71 34.62
N ARG A 1050 -13.10 -23.01 34.18
CA ARG A 1050 -14.40 -23.59 33.81
C ARG A 1050 -14.95 -22.91 32.56
N ASN A 1051 -15.54 -23.69 31.66
CA ASN A 1051 -16.17 -23.16 30.47
C ASN A 1051 -17.54 -22.53 30.82
N LYS A 1052 -17.61 -21.20 30.71
CA LYS A 1052 -18.82 -20.40 30.98
C LYS A 1052 -19.89 -20.50 29.88
N ARG A 1053 -19.50 -20.88 28.65
CA ARG A 1053 -20.39 -20.90 27.47
C ARG A 1053 -21.26 -22.16 27.39
N THR A 1054 -20.73 -23.29 27.83
CA THR A 1054 -21.51 -24.52 28.02
C THR A 1054 -22.39 -24.45 29.27
N SER A 1055 -21.90 -23.89 30.37
CA SER A 1055 -22.67 -23.77 31.63
C SER A 1055 -23.89 -22.82 31.56
N THR A 1056 -24.04 -22.03 30.49
CA THR A 1056 -25.24 -21.20 30.24
C THR A 1056 -26.32 -21.94 29.43
N ARG A 1057 -26.12 -23.24 29.16
CA ARG A 1057 -27.01 -24.09 28.35
C ARG A 1057 -27.68 -25.23 29.16
N GLU A 1058 -27.34 -25.34 30.44
CA GLU A 1058 -27.92 -26.22 31.47
C GLU A 1058 -28.85 -25.44 32.42
#